data_AF-A0A2C9LZJ2-F1
#
_entry.id   AF-A0A2C9LZJ2-F1
#
_cell.length_a   1.000
_cell.length_b   1.000
_cell.length_c   1.000
_cell.angle_alpha   90.00
_cell.angle_beta   90.00
_cell.angle_gamma   90.00
#
_symmetry.space_group_name_H-M   'P 1'
#
loop_
_entity.id
_entity.type
_entity.pdbx_description
1 polymer ?
#
loop_
_entity_poly.entity_id
_entity_poly.type
_entity_poly.pdbx_seq_one_letter_code
_entity_poly.pdbx_strand_id
1 'polypeptide(L)'
;MLPNRRCVIVEFLLERSSRHHIYEAVLQAISAGHTQIADTILKHKRYLEMWKEKRKLGATDDFYKTAYPDSQFSPDLTPLILASQKNQYEIVQLLLLRGETIIKPHKFSCDCQECQNKIKFDQLRLAKYRLNAYKGLASEAYISLSSKDPILTAFELAAELRRLSSVEKHFKREYRDLADQLSDYVVKLLDRIRSQKELELVLNKTGKPLQEKFDSLARFKLALKYKEKKFIAHPSCQQRLIRSWYHGVGKLERASWPVRLLLLLLFVMTYPVLVLLHVLFPNSKAAKILQFPFVKFTCHAVSFTLFLALIIVSTWESSQSVSKYITFRSTYNRTYIARYSNLIQQCDDSLYGEDFPLRPSLPSVTDILLTLWIIGMVCQECHQLYQSGLREHISLYNLMDFMLLCAYIATLSLRYWTMYKKIIQKELQTMSPTLDEGTDLPVSYEPSPNIARRLQLVNMLEESEKLTYQDATVVPVKCVLPVGAEVSTVVSDVVSNVVSNAVSTMESDVVSNVVGEDQILSTEDATVLKSEAPVIEQEESSVLSIFPTFRHDVKEKTLGVYCHYAKCTASGCHYARCTATMLDRIRWLPTDPINVSESLFALANIMSFFRISYLLPANGILGPLQISLGRMLKDIAKFGVLFVLVIFAFMLGLHNLYWYYSDRKDIELNKTWHPAEVKAEKHFGDVLATFRTVFWAMFGRGERTVVELGEYNALTEDIGYFIYGAYNVAMVTVLLNMLIAMMTRSFTRIAEDSDREWKFARSTLYMDYIGHGSTLPPPLNLLTVPKAIVKIITDTCENEQHTVPS
;
A
#
# COMPACT_ATOMS: atom_id res chain seq x y z
N MET A 1 57.25 -14.56 -41.29
CA MET A 1 58.57 -13.88 -41.14
C MET A 1 58.52 -12.34 -41.15
N LEU A 2 57.35 -11.69 -41.24
CA LEU A 2 57.22 -10.21 -41.25
C LEU A 2 57.14 -9.47 -39.88
N PRO A 3 56.73 -10.07 -38.73
CA PRO A 3 56.58 -9.30 -37.48
C PRO A 3 57.92 -8.80 -36.91
N ASN A 4 58.97 -9.63 -36.96
CA ASN A 4 60.27 -9.30 -36.36
C ASN A 4 60.97 -8.10 -37.03
N ARG A 5 60.80 -7.89 -38.35
CA ARG A 5 61.44 -6.73 -39.02
C ARG A 5 60.90 -5.40 -38.50
N ARG A 6 59.61 -5.33 -38.17
CA ARG A 6 59.00 -4.10 -37.64
C ARG A 6 59.46 -3.81 -36.21
N CYS A 7 59.61 -4.82 -35.36
CA CYS A 7 60.13 -4.63 -34.00
C CYS A 7 61.57 -4.11 -34.00
N VAL A 8 62.45 -4.62 -34.86
CA VAL A 8 63.84 -4.15 -34.98
C VAL A 8 63.90 -2.68 -35.45
N ILE A 9 63.06 -2.29 -36.40
CA ILE A 9 62.96 -0.89 -36.83
C ILE A 9 62.47 -0.01 -35.67
N VAL A 10 61.46 -0.47 -34.93
CA VAL A 10 60.95 0.27 -33.76
C VAL A 10 62.03 0.45 -32.70
N GLU A 11 62.79 -0.60 -32.36
CA GLU A 11 63.92 -0.48 -31.41
C GLU A 11 64.93 0.58 -31.83
N PHE A 12 65.33 0.57 -33.11
CA PHE A 12 66.25 1.58 -33.64
C PHE A 12 65.69 3.01 -33.60
N LEU A 13 64.39 3.18 -33.85
CA LEU A 13 63.73 4.49 -33.78
C LEU A 13 63.57 4.99 -32.34
N LEU A 14 63.36 4.09 -31.36
CA LEU A 14 63.25 4.44 -29.94
C LEU A 14 64.54 5.05 -29.37
N GLU A 15 65.70 4.64 -29.87
CA GLU A 15 67.00 5.21 -29.47
C GLU A 15 67.14 6.69 -29.87
N ARG A 16 66.48 7.13 -30.94
CA ARG A 16 66.56 8.53 -31.44
C ARG A 16 65.36 9.40 -31.07
N SER A 17 64.27 8.83 -30.59
CA SER A 17 63.00 9.54 -30.34
C SER A 17 62.95 10.31 -29.01
N SER A 18 62.18 11.40 -28.90
CA SER A 18 62.03 12.09 -27.61
C SER A 18 61.16 11.29 -26.61
N ARG A 19 61.30 11.59 -25.30
CA ARG A 19 60.57 10.88 -24.22
C ARG A 19 59.03 10.91 -24.41
N HIS A 20 58.51 12.03 -24.90
CA HIS A 20 57.09 12.20 -25.19
C HIS A 20 56.61 11.26 -26.31
N HIS A 21 57.34 11.22 -27.44
CA HIS A 21 57.01 10.35 -28.57
C HIS A 21 57.10 8.87 -28.20
N ILE A 22 58.02 8.49 -27.31
CA ILE A 22 58.11 7.11 -26.80
C ILE A 22 56.84 6.74 -26.02
N TYR A 23 56.36 7.64 -25.15
CA TYR A 23 55.15 7.40 -24.36
C TYR A 23 53.89 7.35 -25.26
N GLU A 24 53.74 8.30 -26.19
CA GLU A 24 52.64 8.31 -27.17
C GLU A 24 52.68 7.05 -28.07
N ALA A 25 53.87 6.61 -28.50
CA ALA A 25 54.04 5.40 -29.30
C ALA A 25 53.60 4.13 -28.55
N VAL A 26 53.85 4.05 -27.23
CA VAL A 26 53.33 2.96 -26.39
C VAL A 26 51.80 2.99 -26.38
N LEU A 27 51.20 4.15 -26.12
CA LEU A 27 49.74 4.28 -26.09
C LEU A 27 49.12 3.91 -27.44
N GLN A 28 49.74 4.33 -28.55
CA GLN A 28 49.28 4.00 -29.89
C GLN A 28 49.43 2.51 -30.21
N ALA A 29 50.55 1.88 -29.83
CA ALA A 29 50.77 0.44 -30.02
C ALA A 29 49.73 -0.39 -29.26
N ILE A 30 49.42 0.01 -28.03
CA ILE A 30 48.37 -0.62 -27.21
C ILE A 30 46.98 -0.38 -27.84
N SER A 31 46.67 0.86 -28.24
CA SER A 31 45.39 1.22 -28.85
C SER A 31 45.11 0.43 -30.13
N ALA A 32 46.15 0.22 -30.95
CA ALA A 32 46.11 -0.53 -32.21
C ALA A 32 46.08 -2.06 -32.02
N GLY A 33 46.32 -2.58 -30.81
CA GLY A 33 46.33 -4.03 -30.57
C GLY A 33 47.64 -4.74 -30.92
N HIS A 34 48.73 -4.02 -31.15
CA HIS A 34 50.03 -4.61 -31.48
C HIS A 34 50.81 -5.00 -30.22
N THR A 35 50.47 -6.14 -29.61
CA THR A 35 51.06 -6.61 -28.35
C THR A 35 52.57 -6.79 -28.43
N GLN A 36 53.10 -7.35 -29.53
CA GLN A 36 54.54 -7.55 -29.71
C GLN A 36 55.31 -6.22 -29.76
N ILE A 37 54.78 -5.22 -30.46
CA ILE A 37 55.42 -3.90 -30.56
C ILE A 37 55.34 -3.17 -29.21
N ALA A 38 54.19 -3.22 -28.55
CA ALA A 38 54.01 -2.65 -27.22
C ALA A 38 54.96 -3.30 -26.21
N ASP A 39 55.10 -4.63 -26.23
CA ASP A 39 56.03 -5.37 -25.38
C ASP A 39 57.49 -4.98 -25.63
N THR A 40 57.91 -4.86 -26.90
CA THR A 40 59.24 -4.37 -27.27
C THR A 40 59.51 -2.95 -26.74
N ILE A 41 58.58 -2.01 -26.96
CA ILE A 41 58.76 -0.62 -26.48
C ILE A 41 58.80 -0.58 -24.95
N LEU A 42 57.91 -1.33 -24.29
CA LEU A 42 57.84 -1.40 -22.83
C LEU A 42 59.08 -2.05 -22.21
N LYS A 43 59.76 -2.96 -22.91
CA LYS A 43 61.02 -3.60 -22.45
C LYS A 43 62.27 -2.76 -22.77
N HIS A 44 62.15 -1.78 -23.67
CA HIS A 44 63.28 -0.95 -24.08
C HIS A 44 63.88 -0.14 -22.91
N LYS A 45 65.22 -0.08 -22.83
CA LYS A 45 65.98 0.57 -21.75
C LYS A 45 65.53 2.00 -21.48
N ARG A 46 65.30 2.77 -22.54
CA ARG A 46 64.93 4.19 -22.45
C ARG A 46 63.54 4.41 -21.82
N TYR A 47 62.58 3.54 -22.11
CA TYR A 47 61.26 3.59 -21.46
C TYR A 47 61.38 3.23 -19.97
N LEU A 48 62.19 2.22 -19.64
CA LEU A 48 62.44 1.81 -18.26
C LEU A 48 63.13 2.91 -17.44
N GLU A 49 64.07 3.64 -18.02
CA GLU A 49 64.70 4.80 -17.38
C GLU A 49 63.68 5.90 -17.09
N MET A 50 62.87 6.28 -18.09
CA MET A 50 61.78 7.25 -17.94
C MET A 50 60.82 6.85 -16.81
N TRP A 51 60.44 5.58 -16.76
CA TRP A 51 59.54 5.06 -15.73
C TRP A 51 60.18 5.08 -14.33
N LYS A 52 61.44 4.64 -14.20
CA LYS A 52 62.17 4.66 -12.92
C LYS A 52 62.32 6.09 -12.39
N GLU A 53 62.58 7.04 -13.28
CA GLU A 53 62.67 8.47 -12.96
C GLU A 53 61.31 8.98 -12.45
N LYS A 54 60.21 8.71 -13.18
CA LYS A 54 58.84 9.07 -12.76
C LYS A 54 58.46 8.48 -11.40
N ARG A 55 58.92 7.27 -11.08
CA ARG A 55 58.67 6.64 -9.78
C ARG A 55 59.47 7.28 -8.64
N LYS A 56 60.70 7.73 -8.91
CA LYS A 56 61.58 8.37 -7.92
C LYS A 56 61.16 9.80 -7.56
N LEU A 57 60.69 10.58 -8.54
CA LEU A 57 60.23 11.96 -8.33
C LEU A 57 58.88 12.06 -7.59
N GLY A 58 58.24 10.93 -7.27
CA GLY A 58 56.85 10.90 -6.83
C GLY A 58 55.90 11.16 -8.00
N ALA A 59 54.68 10.65 -7.91
CA ALA A 59 53.68 10.86 -8.96
C ALA A 59 53.27 12.34 -8.98
N THR A 60 53.91 13.18 -9.80
CA THR A 60 53.29 14.43 -10.22
C THR A 60 51.98 14.06 -10.87
N ASP A 61 50.86 14.55 -10.34
CA ASP A 61 49.54 14.13 -10.79
C ASP A 61 49.36 14.51 -12.27
N ASP A 62 49.26 13.49 -13.13
CA ASP A 62 49.09 13.65 -14.58
C ASP A 62 47.79 14.43 -14.91
N PHE A 63 46.91 14.58 -13.92
CA PHE A 63 45.72 15.42 -13.96
C PHE A 63 46.00 16.90 -14.27
N TYR A 64 47.09 17.50 -13.78
CA TYR A 64 47.36 18.92 -13.98
C TYR A 64 48.20 19.22 -15.23
N LYS A 65 48.64 18.20 -15.97
CA LYS A 65 49.46 18.39 -17.18
C LYS A 65 48.60 18.91 -18.33
N THR A 66 49.05 19.91 -19.05
CA THR A 66 48.42 20.29 -20.33
C THR A 66 48.66 19.20 -21.36
N ALA A 67 47.63 18.87 -22.14
CA ALA A 67 47.79 17.96 -23.27
C ALA A 67 48.75 18.58 -24.28
N TYR A 68 49.63 17.78 -24.86
CA TYR A 68 50.45 18.23 -25.99
C TYR A 68 49.52 18.45 -27.20
N PRO A 69 49.72 19.51 -27.98
CA PRO A 69 48.84 19.84 -29.12
C PRO A 69 48.71 18.69 -30.13
N ASP A 70 49.71 17.81 -30.21
CA ASP A 70 49.75 16.68 -31.15
C ASP A 70 49.30 15.33 -30.53
N SER A 71 48.90 15.28 -29.25
CA SER A 71 48.52 14.01 -28.60
C SER A 71 47.08 13.63 -28.92
N GLN A 72 46.89 12.37 -29.35
CA GLN A 72 45.55 11.82 -29.63
C GLN A 72 44.86 11.32 -28.35
N PHE A 73 45.63 11.15 -27.28
CA PHE A 73 45.16 10.59 -26.03
C PHE A 73 44.97 11.68 -24.97
N SER A 74 43.98 11.46 -24.12
CA SER A 74 43.78 12.31 -22.96
C SER A 74 44.95 12.11 -21.97
N PRO A 75 45.51 13.18 -21.39
CA PRO A 75 46.72 13.12 -20.54
C PRO A 75 46.59 12.26 -19.27
N ASP A 76 45.37 11.92 -18.87
CA ASP A 76 45.03 11.01 -17.77
C ASP A 76 45.16 9.51 -18.12
N LEU A 77 45.29 9.16 -19.40
CA LEU A 77 45.44 7.77 -19.83
C LEU A 77 46.87 7.28 -19.56
N THR A 78 46.98 6.33 -18.63
CA THR A 78 48.21 5.56 -18.43
C THR A 78 48.23 4.34 -19.36
N PRO A 79 49.42 3.79 -19.71
CA PRO A 79 49.53 2.58 -20.52
C PRO A 79 48.77 1.40 -19.90
N LEU A 80 48.77 1.31 -18.56
CA LEU A 80 48.00 0.30 -17.84
C LEU A 80 46.49 0.50 -17.97
N ILE A 81 45.97 1.71 -17.83
CA ILE A 81 44.53 1.98 -18.02
C ILE A 81 44.13 1.63 -19.46
N LEU A 82 44.91 2.05 -20.45
CA LEU A 82 44.59 1.80 -21.86
C LEU A 82 44.69 0.31 -22.21
N ALA A 83 45.72 -0.40 -21.76
CA ALA A 83 45.87 -1.84 -21.96
C ALA A 83 44.71 -2.62 -21.32
N SER A 84 44.29 -2.20 -20.12
CA SER A 84 43.11 -2.73 -19.44
C SER A 84 41.83 -2.45 -20.24
N GLN A 85 41.62 -1.24 -20.75
CA GLN A 85 40.46 -0.90 -21.58
C GLN A 85 40.37 -1.75 -22.86
N LYS A 86 41.51 -2.11 -23.45
CA LYS A 86 41.60 -2.99 -24.62
C LYS A 86 41.62 -4.48 -24.27
N ASN A 87 41.54 -4.83 -22.97
CA ASN A 87 41.54 -6.19 -22.46
C ASN A 87 42.76 -7.05 -22.91
N GLN A 88 43.95 -6.45 -22.99
CA GLN A 88 45.18 -7.13 -23.42
C GLN A 88 45.90 -7.77 -22.23
N TYR A 89 45.65 -9.06 -21.99
CA TYR A 89 46.19 -9.80 -20.83
C TYR A 89 47.72 -9.77 -20.72
N GLU A 90 48.45 -9.96 -21.82
CA GLU A 90 49.93 -10.02 -21.83
C GLU A 90 50.55 -8.69 -21.36
N ILE A 91 50.07 -7.57 -21.90
CA ILE A 91 50.58 -6.23 -21.55
C ILE A 91 50.16 -5.85 -20.14
N VAL A 92 48.92 -6.13 -19.75
CA VAL A 92 48.45 -5.88 -18.37
C VAL A 92 49.29 -6.69 -17.38
N GLN A 93 49.56 -7.96 -17.64
CA GLN A 93 50.41 -8.79 -16.79
C GLN A 93 51.83 -8.22 -16.69
N LEU A 94 52.44 -7.82 -17.81
CA LEU A 94 53.77 -7.22 -17.84
C LEU A 94 53.85 -5.95 -16.99
N LEU A 95 52.84 -5.08 -17.06
CA LEU A 95 52.78 -3.83 -16.30
C LEU A 95 52.50 -4.08 -14.80
N LEU A 96 51.61 -5.02 -14.47
CA LEU A 96 51.34 -5.42 -13.08
C LEU A 96 52.58 -6.04 -12.41
N LEU A 97 53.33 -6.89 -13.11
CA LEU A 97 54.58 -7.48 -12.60
C LEU A 97 55.66 -6.44 -12.31
N ARG A 98 55.60 -5.27 -12.95
CA ARG A 98 56.49 -4.12 -12.67
C ARG A 98 56.05 -3.31 -11.44
N GLY A 99 54.88 -3.63 -10.88
CA GLY A 99 54.30 -2.94 -9.73
C GLY A 99 53.50 -1.69 -10.09
N GLU A 100 53.08 -1.53 -11.36
CA GLU A 100 52.10 -0.52 -11.72
C GLU A 100 50.70 -0.97 -11.28
N THR A 101 49.93 -0.07 -10.69
CA THR A 101 48.55 -0.33 -10.27
C THR A 101 47.66 0.86 -10.63
N ILE A 102 46.39 0.59 -10.89
CA ILE A 102 45.41 1.66 -11.12
C ILE A 102 44.93 2.16 -9.75
N ILE A 103 45.12 3.45 -9.50
CA ILE A 103 44.66 4.10 -8.27
C ILE A 103 43.13 4.19 -8.32
N LYS A 104 42.47 3.64 -7.31
CA LYS A 104 41.02 3.71 -7.21
C LYS A 104 40.60 5.17 -6.90
N PRO A 105 39.70 5.78 -7.70
CA PRO A 105 39.20 7.12 -7.40
C PRO A 105 38.55 7.21 -6.02
N HIS A 106 38.61 8.39 -5.40
CA HIS A 106 37.86 8.67 -4.19
C HIS A 106 36.35 8.60 -4.45
N LYS A 107 35.59 8.33 -3.38
CA LYS A 107 34.12 8.36 -3.42
C LYS A 107 33.64 9.70 -3.95
N PHE A 108 32.52 9.71 -4.69
CA PHE A 108 31.96 10.94 -5.25
C PHE A 108 31.69 12.02 -4.19
N SER A 109 31.29 11.61 -2.97
CA SER A 109 31.02 12.48 -1.83
C SER A 109 32.26 12.79 -0.97
N CYS A 110 33.46 12.75 -1.56
CA CYS A 110 34.70 13.00 -0.83
C CYS A 110 35.02 14.50 -0.84
N ASP A 111 35.17 15.07 0.35
CA ASP A 111 35.45 16.50 0.54
C ASP A 111 36.93 16.79 0.86
N CYS A 112 37.85 15.89 0.50
CA CYS A 112 39.27 16.12 0.75
C CYS A 112 39.81 17.28 -0.11
N GLN A 113 40.88 17.92 0.37
CA GLN A 113 41.49 19.08 -0.30
C GLN A 113 41.90 18.76 -1.75
N GLU A 114 42.40 17.56 -2.01
CA GLU A 114 42.80 17.14 -3.37
C GLU A 114 41.61 17.09 -4.32
N CYS A 115 40.48 16.51 -3.91
CA CYS A 115 39.26 16.46 -4.71
C CYS A 115 38.69 17.86 -4.94
N GLN A 116 38.68 18.72 -3.91
CA GLN A 116 38.23 20.10 -4.05
C GLN A 116 39.11 20.89 -5.02
N ASN A 117 40.44 20.73 -4.96
CA ASN A 117 41.37 21.38 -5.88
C ASN A 117 41.15 20.91 -7.33
N LYS A 118 40.94 19.60 -7.55
CA LYS A 118 40.63 19.05 -8.89
C LYS A 118 39.31 19.56 -9.45
N ILE A 119 38.28 19.66 -8.60
CA ILE A 119 36.97 20.22 -8.97
C ILE A 119 37.10 21.71 -9.35
N LYS A 120 37.88 22.49 -8.59
CA LYS A 120 38.13 23.92 -8.88
C LYS A 120 38.94 24.11 -10.17
N PHE A 121 39.87 23.20 -10.46
CA PHE A 121 40.68 23.26 -11.66
C PHE A 121 39.86 22.93 -12.92
N ASP A 122 39.26 21.74 -12.99
CA ASP A 122 38.42 21.33 -14.12
C ASP A 122 37.51 20.15 -13.73
N GLN A 123 36.20 20.42 -13.64
CA GLN A 123 35.19 19.43 -13.30
C GLN A 123 35.01 18.35 -14.38
N LEU A 124 35.03 18.74 -15.66
CA LEU A 124 34.82 17.82 -16.77
C LEU A 124 36.01 16.86 -16.89
N ARG A 125 37.22 17.39 -16.75
CA ARG A 125 38.43 16.56 -16.77
C ARG A 125 38.46 15.60 -15.59
N LEU A 126 38.01 16.02 -14.40
CA LEU A 126 37.89 15.14 -13.24
C LEU A 126 36.90 13.99 -13.50
N ALA A 127 35.76 14.31 -14.11
CA ALA A 127 34.76 13.30 -14.49
C ALA A 127 35.34 12.28 -15.49
N LYS A 128 36.04 12.75 -16.54
CA LYS A 128 36.71 11.88 -17.53
C LYS A 128 37.81 11.03 -16.89
N TYR A 129 38.66 11.62 -16.05
CA TYR A 129 39.71 10.92 -15.29
C TYR A 129 39.12 9.77 -14.47
N ARG A 130 38.06 10.07 -13.70
CA ARG A 130 37.37 9.07 -12.87
C ARG A 130 36.78 7.96 -13.73
N LEU A 131 36.08 8.31 -14.81
CA LEU A 131 35.49 7.34 -15.73
C LEU A 131 36.57 6.44 -16.35
N ASN A 132 37.69 7.00 -16.81
CA ASN A 132 38.79 6.24 -17.39
C ASN A 132 39.45 5.30 -16.38
N ALA A 133 39.63 5.73 -15.13
CA ALA A 133 40.11 4.88 -14.05
C ALA A 133 39.14 3.70 -13.80
N TYR A 134 37.83 3.95 -13.73
CA TYR A 134 36.83 2.87 -13.58
C TYR A 134 36.76 1.94 -14.79
N LYS A 135 36.91 2.45 -16.02
CA LYS A 135 37.03 1.60 -17.23
C LYS A 135 38.24 0.66 -17.15
N GLY A 136 39.36 1.14 -16.61
CA GLY A 136 40.54 0.32 -16.38
C GLY A 136 40.33 -0.73 -15.28
N LEU A 137 39.74 -0.34 -14.14
CA LEU A 137 39.45 -1.23 -13.01
C LEU A 137 38.40 -2.29 -13.32
N ALA A 138 37.43 -1.97 -14.18
CA ALA A 138 36.33 -2.86 -14.52
C ALA A 138 36.67 -3.87 -15.64
N SER A 139 37.90 -3.85 -16.16
CA SER A 139 38.29 -4.75 -17.24
C SER A 139 38.50 -6.19 -16.75
N GLU A 140 38.19 -7.14 -17.63
CA GLU A 140 38.30 -8.57 -17.33
C GLU A 140 39.77 -8.98 -17.08
N ALA A 141 40.70 -8.46 -17.88
CA ALA A 141 42.13 -8.70 -17.76
C ALA A 141 42.70 -8.17 -16.44
N TYR A 142 42.33 -6.94 -16.06
CA TYR A 142 42.83 -6.34 -14.83
C TYR A 142 42.33 -7.07 -13.60
N ILE A 143 41.03 -7.34 -13.50
CA ILE A 143 40.45 -8.02 -12.34
C ILE A 143 41.02 -9.44 -12.19
N SER A 144 41.13 -10.20 -13.28
CA SER A 144 41.63 -11.57 -13.26
C SER A 144 43.06 -11.69 -12.74
N LEU A 145 43.91 -10.69 -13.03
CA LEU A 145 45.34 -10.71 -12.69
C LEU A 145 45.67 -9.99 -11.37
N SER A 146 44.87 -9.00 -10.97
CA SER A 146 45.14 -8.17 -9.78
C SER A 146 44.44 -8.67 -8.52
N SER A 147 43.27 -9.31 -8.65
CA SER A 147 42.37 -9.58 -7.52
C SER A 147 42.51 -11.02 -7.01
N LYS A 148 42.55 -11.20 -5.68
CA LYS A 148 42.58 -12.54 -5.04
C LYS A 148 41.25 -13.29 -5.19
N ASP A 149 40.13 -12.57 -5.11
CA ASP A 149 38.79 -13.08 -5.36
C ASP A 149 38.11 -12.22 -6.44
N PRO A 150 38.19 -12.63 -7.73
CA PRO A 150 37.69 -11.82 -8.83
C PRO A 150 36.16 -11.69 -8.82
N ILE A 151 35.43 -12.70 -8.31
CA ILE A 151 33.96 -12.69 -8.27
C ILE A 151 33.48 -11.66 -7.24
N LEU A 152 34.02 -11.67 -6.03
CA LEU A 152 33.65 -10.71 -4.99
C LEU A 152 34.01 -9.28 -5.42
N THR A 153 35.21 -9.09 -5.96
CA THR A 153 35.68 -7.77 -6.41
C THR A 153 34.79 -7.23 -7.53
N ALA A 154 34.39 -8.08 -8.48
CA ALA A 154 33.45 -7.70 -9.54
C ALA A 154 32.07 -7.30 -8.98
N PHE A 155 31.53 -8.01 -7.99
CA PHE A 155 30.26 -7.64 -7.35
C PHE A 155 30.32 -6.28 -6.64
N GLU A 156 31.38 -6.04 -5.87
CA GLU A 156 31.58 -4.78 -5.16
C GLU A 156 31.73 -3.61 -6.13
N LEU A 157 32.55 -3.78 -7.17
CA LEU A 157 32.79 -2.76 -8.18
C LEU A 157 31.55 -2.50 -9.03
N ALA A 158 30.80 -3.54 -9.43
CA ALA A 158 29.55 -3.38 -10.17
C ALA A 158 28.49 -2.64 -9.34
N ALA A 159 28.37 -2.96 -8.05
CA ALA A 159 27.45 -2.25 -7.15
C ALA A 159 27.84 -0.78 -6.97
N GLU A 160 29.13 -0.49 -6.86
CA GLU A 160 29.66 0.87 -6.78
C GLU A 160 29.37 1.66 -8.06
N LEU A 161 29.62 1.07 -9.24
CA LEU A 161 29.34 1.69 -10.55
C LEU A 161 27.84 1.95 -10.75
N ARG A 162 26.97 1.01 -10.35
CA ARG A 162 25.52 1.24 -10.38
C ARG A 162 25.11 2.40 -9.50
N ARG A 163 25.70 2.55 -8.30
CA ARG A 163 25.47 3.70 -7.43
C ARG A 163 25.99 5.00 -8.07
N LEU A 164 27.20 5.00 -8.63
CA LEU A 164 27.76 6.16 -9.33
C LEU A 164 26.89 6.59 -10.51
N SER A 165 26.33 5.65 -11.29
CA SER A 165 25.41 5.95 -12.39
C SER A 165 24.14 6.71 -11.97
N SER A 166 23.72 6.57 -10.70
CA SER A 166 22.58 7.29 -10.14
C SER A 166 22.93 8.70 -9.65
N VAL A 167 24.19 8.90 -9.22
CA VAL A 167 24.68 10.18 -8.70
C VAL A 167 25.16 11.06 -9.86
N GLU A 168 25.98 10.50 -10.75
CA GLU A 168 26.55 11.19 -11.90
C GLU A 168 25.67 10.99 -13.14
N LYS A 169 24.79 11.95 -13.41
CA LYS A 169 23.77 11.84 -14.47
C LYS A 169 24.35 11.88 -15.89
N HIS A 170 25.44 12.61 -16.12
CA HIS A 170 26.01 12.85 -17.44
C HIS A 170 26.56 11.56 -18.09
N PHE A 171 27.34 10.77 -17.35
CA PHE A 171 27.94 9.51 -17.82
C PHE A 171 27.20 8.26 -17.28
N LYS A 172 25.89 8.40 -17.04
CA LYS A 172 25.08 7.35 -16.44
C LYS A 172 25.09 6.05 -17.25
N ARG A 173 25.09 6.16 -18.59
CA ARG A 173 25.05 5.00 -19.48
C ARG A 173 26.36 4.23 -19.40
N GLU A 174 27.48 4.92 -19.48
CA GLU A 174 28.83 4.35 -19.46
C GLU A 174 29.10 3.60 -18.15
N TYR A 175 28.73 4.18 -17.00
CA TYR A 175 28.87 3.48 -15.72
C TYR A 175 27.99 2.24 -15.63
N ARG A 176 26.79 2.28 -16.21
CA ARG A 176 25.89 1.14 -16.23
C ARG A 176 26.41 0.03 -17.14
N ASP A 177 26.91 0.39 -18.31
CA ASP A 177 27.51 -0.55 -19.27
C ASP A 177 28.75 -1.24 -18.66
N LEU A 178 29.60 -0.51 -17.92
CA LEU A 178 30.71 -1.10 -17.17
C LEU A 178 30.25 -2.06 -16.07
N ALA A 179 29.19 -1.71 -15.34
CA ALA A 179 28.62 -2.61 -14.34
C ALA A 179 28.04 -3.89 -14.98
N ASP A 180 27.40 -3.76 -16.15
CA ASP A 180 26.86 -4.89 -16.89
C ASP A 180 27.96 -5.78 -17.48
N GLN A 181 29.09 -5.19 -17.92
CA GLN A 181 30.30 -5.91 -18.34
C GLN A 181 30.88 -6.74 -17.19
N LEU A 182 30.94 -6.19 -15.97
CA LEU A 182 31.38 -6.95 -14.80
C LEU A 182 30.46 -8.12 -14.48
N SER A 183 29.14 -7.92 -14.56
CA SER A 183 28.20 -9.01 -14.39
C SER A 183 28.37 -10.11 -15.45
N ASP A 184 28.68 -9.73 -16.70
CA ASP A 184 28.96 -10.69 -17.78
C ASP A 184 30.28 -11.44 -17.55
N TYR A 185 31.31 -10.76 -17.09
CA TYR A 185 32.59 -11.37 -16.72
C TYR A 185 32.41 -12.47 -15.66
N VAL A 186 31.63 -12.21 -14.61
CA VAL A 186 31.37 -13.22 -13.58
C VAL A 186 30.59 -14.42 -14.15
N VAL A 187 29.64 -14.19 -15.06
CA VAL A 187 28.94 -15.29 -15.74
C VAL A 187 29.90 -16.11 -16.61
N LYS A 188 30.80 -15.47 -17.36
CA LYS A 188 31.82 -16.17 -18.13
C LYS A 188 32.72 -17.05 -17.25
N LEU A 189 33.02 -16.64 -16.02
CA LEU A 189 33.75 -17.46 -15.06
C LEU A 189 32.92 -18.66 -14.58
N LEU A 190 31.63 -18.46 -14.28
CA LEU A 190 30.72 -19.56 -13.92
C LEU A 190 30.58 -20.60 -15.03
N ASP A 191 30.55 -20.18 -16.29
CA ASP A 191 30.48 -21.09 -17.46
C ASP A 191 31.69 -22.01 -17.58
N ARG A 192 32.81 -21.69 -16.92
CA ARG A 192 34.02 -22.54 -16.89
C ARG A 192 34.00 -23.62 -15.81
N ILE A 193 33.05 -23.57 -14.89
CA ILE A 193 32.91 -24.56 -13.81
C ILE A 193 32.45 -25.90 -14.41
N ARG A 194 33.19 -26.97 -14.13
CA ARG A 194 32.91 -28.30 -14.70
C ARG A 194 32.29 -29.27 -13.72
N SER A 195 32.53 -29.10 -12.43
CA SER A 195 32.07 -30.03 -11.39
C SER A 195 31.14 -29.38 -10.37
N GLN A 196 30.24 -30.18 -9.80
CA GLN A 196 29.37 -29.71 -8.70
C GLN A 196 30.20 -29.28 -7.47
N LYS A 197 31.34 -29.92 -7.23
CA LYS A 197 32.24 -29.58 -6.12
C LYS A 197 32.82 -28.18 -6.29
N GLU A 198 33.32 -27.84 -7.48
CA GLU A 198 33.77 -26.48 -7.79
C GLU A 198 32.65 -25.45 -7.61
N LEU A 199 31.44 -25.76 -8.10
CA LEU A 199 30.29 -24.88 -7.96
C LEU A 199 29.93 -24.64 -6.49
N GLU A 200 29.92 -25.67 -5.66
CA GLU A 200 29.63 -25.56 -4.23
C GLU A 200 30.69 -24.75 -3.49
N LEU A 201 31.96 -24.91 -3.84
CA LEU A 201 33.04 -24.09 -3.28
C LEU A 201 32.85 -22.60 -3.61
N VAL A 202 32.50 -22.27 -4.86
CA VAL A 202 32.24 -20.89 -5.27
C VAL A 202 31.01 -20.31 -4.56
N LEU A 203 29.92 -21.08 -4.48
CA LEU A 203 28.65 -20.61 -3.91
C LEU A 203 28.64 -20.50 -2.38
N ASN A 204 29.47 -21.27 -1.68
CA ASN A 204 29.54 -21.26 -0.22
C ASN A 204 30.58 -20.26 0.33
N LYS A 205 31.44 -19.68 -0.52
CA LYS A 205 32.51 -18.79 -0.07
C LYS A 205 31.96 -17.43 0.42
N THR A 206 32.25 -17.06 1.67
CA THR A 206 31.86 -15.77 2.27
C THR A 206 32.86 -14.66 1.97
N GLY A 207 34.13 -14.97 1.74
CA GLY A 207 35.22 -13.98 1.58
C GLY A 207 35.74 -13.41 2.90
N LYS A 208 35.31 -13.96 4.05
CA LYS A 208 35.86 -13.67 5.38
C LYS A 208 36.43 -14.97 5.97
N PRO A 209 37.75 -15.07 6.22
CA PRO A 209 38.39 -16.33 6.61
C PRO A 209 37.88 -16.91 7.94
N LEU A 210 37.34 -16.09 8.84
CA LEU A 210 36.84 -16.49 10.15
C LEU A 210 35.41 -17.07 10.15
N GLN A 211 34.66 -16.97 9.04
CA GLN A 211 33.22 -17.29 9.00
C GLN A 211 32.84 -18.34 7.92
N GLU A 212 33.83 -19.08 7.41
CA GLU A 212 33.68 -19.91 6.20
C GLU A 212 32.93 -21.24 6.38
N LYS A 213 32.52 -21.62 7.60
CA LYS A 213 32.08 -23.02 7.87
C LYS A 213 30.59 -23.26 8.15
N PHE A 214 29.74 -22.25 8.35
CA PHE A 214 28.38 -22.51 8.89
C PHE A 214 27.20 -22.13 7.99
N ASP A 215 27.38 -21.28 6.97
CA ASP A 215 26.26 -20.83 6.12
C ASP A 215 26.30 -21.44 4.71
N SER A 216 25.37 -22.36 4.44
CA SER A 216 25.12 -22.82 3.06
C SER A 216 24.72 -21.63 2.16
N LEU A 217 25.24 -21.61 0.92
CA LEU A 217 24.92 -20.61 -0.12
C LEU A 217 25.30 -19.15 0.22
N ALA A 218 26.33 -18.93 1.04
CA ALA A 218 26.71 -17.58 1.48
C ALA A 218 27.07 -16.60 0.33
N ARG A 219 27.79 -17.06 -0.71
CA ARG A 219 28.10 -16.20 -1.87
C ARG A 219 26.84 -15.87 -2.65
N PHE A 220 25.92 -16.83 -2.75
CA PHE A 220 24.64 -16.64 -3.42
C PHE A 220 23.77 -15.60 -2.69
N LYS A 221 23.71 -15.63 -1.35
CA LYS A 221 23.07 -14.58 -0.54
C LYS A 221 23.71 -13.21 -0.77
N LEU A 222 25.03 -13.15 -0.87
CA LEU A 222 25.72 -11.90 -1.18
C LEU A 222 25.38 -11.39 -2.60
N ALA A 223 25.30 -12.27 -3.60
CA ALA A 223 24.90 -11.90 -4.95
C ALA A 223 23.47 -11.32 -4.98
N LEU A 224 22.55 -11.86 -4.14
CA LEU A 224 21.22 -11.30 -3.95
C LEU A 224 21.29 -9.88 -3.37
N LYS A 225 22.13 -9.66 -2.34
CA LYS A 225 22.35 -8.35 -1.72
C LYS A 225 22.90 -7.31 -2.70
N TYR A 226 23.85 -7.69 -3.55
CA TYR A 226 24.39 -6.81 -4.61
C TYR A 226 23.50 -6.71 -5.86
N LYS A 227 22.36 -7.41 -5.90
CA LYS A 227 21.40 -7.44 -7.01
C LYS A 227 22.02 -7.94 -8.33
N GLU A 228 22.89 -8.94 -8.26
CA GLU A 228 23.58 -9.55 -9.40
C GLU A 228 22.70 -10.57 -10.14
N LYS A 229 21.79 -10.04 -10.97
CA LYS A 229 20.74 -10.83 -11.63
C LYS A 229 21.29 -11.87 -12.61
N LYS A 230 22.34 -11.54 -13.39
CA LYS A 230 22.94 -12.46 -14.38
C LYS A 230 23.53 -13.69 -13.72
N PHE A 231 24.28 -13.49 -12.64
CA PHE A 231 24.88 -14.55 -11.83
C PHE A 231 23.81 -15.48 -11.25
N ILE A 232 22.76 -14.91 -10.65
CA ILE A 232 21.71 -15.71 -10.01
C ILE A 232 20.89 -16.49 -11.04
N ALA A 233 20.55 -15.88 -12.18
CA ALA A 233 19.77 -16.52 -13.23
C ALA A 233 20.53 -17.63 -13.99
N HIS A 234 21.83 -17.79 -13.72
CA HIS A 234 22.66 -18.81 -14.36
C HIS A 234 22.12 -20.23 -14.14
N PRO A 235 22.06 -21.08 -15.18
CA PRO A 235 21.49 -22.44 -15.07
C PRO A 235 22.11 -23.30 -13.96
N SER A 236 23.44 -23.25 -13.79
CA SER A 236 24.14 -24.05 -12.78
C SER A 236 23.77 -23.61 -11.36
N CYS A 237 23.69 -22.30 -11.12
CA CYS A 237 23.26 -21.74 -9.85
C CYS A 237 21.79 -22.10 -9.55
N GLN A 238 20.92 -21.99 -10.56
CA GLN A 238 19.50 -22.34 -10.42
C GLN A 238 19.30 -23.84 -10.14
N GLN A 239 20.03 -24.72 -10.81
CA GLN A 239 19.98 -26.16 -10.54
C GLN A 239 20.38 -26.47 -9.09
N ARG A 240 21.44 -25.84 -8.59
CA ARG A 240 21.89 -26.04 -7.21
C ARG A 240 20.88 -25.53 -6.18
N LEU A 241 20.22 -24.41 -6.49
CA LEU A 241 19.16 -23.84 -5.65
C LEU A 241 17.92 -24.74 -5.61
N ILE A 242 17.45 -25.22 -6.76
CA ILE A 242 16.27 -26.12 -6.87
C ILE A 242 16.51 -27.42 -6.09
N ARG A 243 17.72 -27.99 -6.19
CA ARG A 243 18.09 -29.17 -5.40
C ARG A 243 18.06 -28.91 -3.90
N SER A 244 18.42 -27.70 -3.47
CA SER A 244 18.33 -27.28 -2.07
C SER A 244 16.88 -27.08 -1.63
N TRP A 245 16.03 -26.58 -2.53
CA TRP A 245 14.61 -26.31 -2.29
C TRP A 245 13.80 -27.59 -2.08
N TYR A 246 14.00 -28.60 -2.93
CA TYR A 246 13.33 -29.91 -2.84
C TYR A 246 14.08 -30.92 -1.97
N HIS A 247 14.95 -30.46 -1.08
CA HIS A 247 15.67 -31.34 -0.15
C HIS A 247 14.68 -32.19 0.67
N GLY A 248 14.85 -33.51 0.63
CA GLY A 248 13.96 -34.47 1.31
C GLY A 248 12.67 -34.85 0.57
N VAL A 249 12.29 -34.12 -0.49
CA VAL A 249 11.04 -34.33 -1.25
C VAL A 249 11.27 -34.51 -2.76
N GLY A 250 12.43 -35.02 -3.18
CA GLY A 250 12.81 -35.13 -4.60
C GLY A 250 11.92 -36.03 -5.49
N LYS A 251 10.98 -36.80 -4.92
CA LYS A 251 9.93 -37.48 -5.71
C LYS A 251 8.92 -36.47 -6.28
N LEU A 252 8.62 -35.40 -5.54
CA LEU A 252 7.68 -34.36 -5.95
C LEU A 252 8.20 -33.55 -7.14
N GLU A 253 9.51 -33.27 -7.17
CA GLU A 253 10.16 -32.57 -8.28
C GLU A 253 10.03 -33.32 -9.61
N ARG A 254 9.98 -34.66 -9.60
CA ARG A 254 9.88 -35.48 -10.82
C ARG A 254 8.44 -35.85 -11.20
N ALA A 255 7.48 -35.63 -10.32
CA ALA A 255 6.08 -35.97 -10.57
C ALA A 255 5.46 -35.07 -11.65
N SER A 256 4.44 -35.56 -12.37
CA SER A 256 3.64 -34.75 -13.30
C SER A 256 2.74 -33.77 -12.54
N TRP A 257 2.26 -32.71 -13.20
CA TRP A 257 1.45 -31.68 -12.55
C TRP A 257 0.21 -32.21 -11.81
N PRO A 258 -0.59 -33.16 -12.37
CA PRO A 258 -1.75 -33.71 -11.64
C PRO A 258 -1.35 -34.51 -10.39
N VAL A 259 -0.28 -35.30 -10.48
CA VAL A 259 0.24 -36.07 -9.34
C VAL A 259 0.79 -35.13 -8.26
N ARG A 260 1.47 -34.05 -8.66
CA ARG A 260 1.93 -33.01 -7.72
C ARG A 260 0.77 -32.36 -7.00
N LEU A 261 -0.30 -32.02 -7.73
CA LEU A 261 -1.50 -31.42 -7.13
C LEU A 261 -2.15 -32.37 -6.13
N LEU A 262 -2.30 -33.66 -6.47
CA LEU A 262 -2.84 -34.66 -5.57
C LEU A 262 -1.98 -34.82 -4.30
N LEU A 263 -0.65 -34.90 -4.45
CA LEU A 263 0.27 -34.98 -3.32
C LEU A 263 0.22 -33.73 -2.43
N LEU A 264 0.03 -32.56 -3.02
CA LEU A 264 -0.15 -31.31 -2.29
C LEU A 264 -1.48 -31.28 -1.53
N LEU A 265 -2.58 -31.71 -2.15
CA LEU A 265 -3.88 -31.81 -1.47
C LEU A 265 -3.83 -32.80 -0.30
N LEU A 266 -3.20 -33.96 -0.49
CA LEU A 266 -2.97 -34.93 0.59
C LEU A 266 -2.12 -34.34 1.73
N PHE A 267 -1.09 -33.56 1.38
CA PHE A 267 -0.26 -32.86 2.36
C PHE A 267 -1.07 -31.81 3.15
N VAL A 268 -1.95 -31.04 2.49
CA VAL A 268 -2.83 -30.06 3.16
C VAL A 268 -3.75 -30.74 4.17
N MET A 269 -4.33 -31.89 3.81
CA MET A 269 -5.20 -32.63 4.73
C MET A 269 -4.45 -33.21 5.93
N THR A 270 -3.18 -33.60 5.74
CA THR A 270 -2.33 -34.14 6.82
C THR A 270 -1.61 -33.07 7.65
N TYR A 271 -1.62 -31.82 7.19
CA TYR A 271 -0.91 -30.71 7.81
C TYR A 271 -1.28 -30.45 9.28
N PRO A 272 -2.56 -30.42 9.70
CA PRO A 272 -2.93 -30.20 11.10
C PRO A 272 -2.32 -31.25 12.06
N VAL A 273 -2.24 -32.50 11.61
CA VAL A 273 -1.65 -33.61 12.37
C VAL A 273 -0.13 -33.44 12.48
N LEU A 274 0.53 -33.04 11.39
CA LEU A 274 1.98 -32.80 11.37
C LEU A 274 2.39 -31.65 12.30
N VAL A 275 1.59 -30.58 12.37
CA VAL A 275 1.81 -29.48 13.31
C VAL A 275 1.70 -29.98 14.75
N LEU A 276 0.65 -30.74 15.08
CA LEU A 276 0.48 -31.29 16.42
C LEU A 276 1.67 -32.18 16.82
N LEU A 277 2.14 -33.04 15.91
CA LEU A 277 3.34 -33.87 16.12
C LEU A 277 4.61 -33.04 16.30
N HIS A 278 4.75 -31.90 15.61
CA HIS A 278 5.91 -31.02 15.76
C HIS A 278 5.91 -30.28 17.10
N VAL A 279 4.74 -29.87 17.59
CA VAL A 279 4.60 -29.20 18.89
C VAL A 279 4.85 -30.17 20.04
N LEU A 280 4.30 -31.39 19.97
CA LEU A 280 4.44 -32.41 21.01
C LEU A 280 5.79 -33.14 20.96
N PHE A 281 6.29 -33.48 19.78
CA PHE A 281 7.50 -34.29 19.57
C PHE A 281 8.40 -33.69 18.48
N PRO A 282 9.14 -32.61 18.78
CA PRO A 282 9.95 -31.87 17.80
C PRO A 282 11.06 -32.72 17.16
N ASN A 283 11.53 -33.77 17.83
CA ASN A 283 12.63 -34.62 17.36
C ASN A 283 12.18 -35.80 16.47
N SER A 284 10.88 -35.99 16.28
CA SER A 284 10.35 -37.08 15.46
C SER A 284 10.73 -36.93 13.97
N LYS A 285 10.87 -38.05 13.25
CA LYS A 285 11.17 -38.03 11.80
C LYS A 285 10.10 -37.28 11.01
N ALA A 286 8.83 -37.40 11.40
CA ALA A 286 7.70 -36.69 10.79
C ALA A 286 7.76 -35.17 11.05
N ALA A 287 8.11 -34.75 12.28
CA ALA A 287 8.27 -33.33 12.61
C ALA A 287 9.43 -32.66 11.84
N LYS A 288 10.48 -33.42 11.49
CA LYS A 288 11.59 -32.92 10.65
C LYS A 288 11.18 -32.64 9.20
N ILE A 289 10.08 -33.23 8.70
CA ILE A 289 9.57 -32.96 7.33
C ILE A 289 9.14 -31.49 7.19
N LEU A 290 8.58 -30.89 8.25
CA LEU A 290 8.20 -29.46 8.27
C LEU A 290 9.41 -28.51 8.22
N GLN A 291 10.63 -29.00 8.44
CA GLN A 291 11.84 -28.19 8.32
C GLN A 291 12.33 -28.08 6.88
N PHE A 292 11.79 -28.86 5.93
CA PHE A 292 12.17 -28.75 4.52
C PHE A 292 11.63 -27.45 3.89
N PRO A 293 12.42 -26.73 3.06
CA PRO A 293 12.06 -25.40 2.57
C PRO A 293 10.75 -25.37 1.77
N PHE A 294 10.57 -26.30 0.84
CA PHE A 294 9.34 -26.42 0.05
C PHE A 294 8.10 -26.66 0.93
N VAL A 295 8.25 -27.46 1.98
CA VAL A 295 7.17 -27.80 2.90
C VAL A 295 6.79 -26.56 3.71
N LYS A 296 7.76 -25.81 4.26
CA LYS A 296 7.51 -24.54 4.94
C LYS A 296 6.72 -23.58 4.05
N PHE A 297 7.19 -23.36 2.82
CA PHE A 297 6.50 -22.50 1.85
C PHE A 297 5.05 -22.93 1.61
N THR A 298 4.83 -24.24 1.41
CA THR A 298 3.49 -24.79 1.23
C THR A 298 2.61 -24.54 2.45
N CYS A 299 3.13 -24.73 3.67
CA CYS A 299 2.40 -24.45 4.91
C CYS A 299 2.01 -22.96 5.03
N HIS A 300 2.91 -22.04 4.72
CA HIS A 300 2.61 -20.60 4.72
C HIS A 300 1.56 -20.24 3.65
N ALA A 301 1.67 -20.80 2.44
CA ALA A 301 0.68 -20.59 1.38
C ALA A 301 -0.71 -21.11 1.79
N VAL A 302 -0.76 -22.32 2.36
CA VAL A 302 -2.00 -22.98 2.80
C VAL A 302 -2.66 -22.19 3.93
N SER A 303 -1.90 -21.78 4.93
CA SER A 303 -2.40 -20.92 6.01
C SER A 303 -3.01 -19.63 5.46
N PHE A 304 -2.33 -18.97 4.52
CA PHE A 304 -2.84 -17.74 3.92
C PHE A 304 -4.10 -17.97 3.09
N THR A 305 -4.19 -19.08 2.34
CA THR A 305 -5.43 -19.44 1.63
C THR A 305 -6.59 -19.76 2.59
N LEU A 306 -6.31 -20.37 3.74
CA LEU A 306 -7.32 -20.60 4.78
C LEU A 306 -7.78 -19.29 5.42
N PHE A 307 -6.88 -18.33 5.62
CA PHE A 307 -7.25 -16.98 6.07
C PHE A 307 -8.21 -16.29 5.10
N LEU A 308 -7.95 -16.36 3.79
CA LEU A 308 -8.87 -15.83 2.78
C LEU A 308 -10.22 -16.58 2.76
N ALA A 309 -10.20 -17.90 2.92
CA ALA A 309 -11.42 -18.68 3.06
C ALA A 309 -12.23 -18.26 4.30
N LEU A 310 -11.57 -17.97 5.42
CA LEU A 310 -12.22 -17.45 6.63
C LEU A 310 -12.85 -16.06 6.40
N ILE A 311 -12.21 -15.18 5.61
CA ILE A 311 -12.81 -13.90 5.21
C ILE A 311 -14.09 -14.12 4.38
N ILE A 312 -14.07 -15.07 3.45
CA ILE A 312 -15.26 -15.41 2.64
C ILE A 312 -16.37 -15.97 3.54
N VAL A 313 -16.04 -16.86 4.48
CA VAL A 313 -17.00 -17.41 5.46
C VAL A 313 -17.56 -16.30 6.36
N SER A 314 -16.73 -15.37 6.85
CA SER A 314 -17.16 -14.22 7.64
C SER A 314 -18.12 -13.30 6.85
N THR A 315 -17.83 -13.09 5.57
CA THR A 315 -18.70 -12.32 4.65
C THR A 315 -20.04 -13.04 4.46
N TRP A 316 -20.00 -14.36 4.30
CA TRP A 316 -21.19 -15.21 4.18
C TRP A 316 -22.07 -15.18 5.44
N GLU A 317 -21.46 -15.35 6.62
CA GLU A 317 -22.13 -15.27 7.92
C GLU A 317 -22.78 -13.88 8.14
N SER A 318 -22.06 -12.81 7.76
CA SER A 318 -22.57 -11.44 7.83
C SER A 318 -23.79 -11.24 6.91
N SER A 319 -23.73 -11.76 5.68
CA SER A 319 -24.84 -11.70 4.71
C SER A 319 -26.08 -12.44 5.21
N GLN A 320 -25.92 -13.63 5.81
CA GLN A 320 -27.05 -14.37 6.39
C GLN A 320 -27.67 -13.63 7.58
N SER A 321 -26.83 -12.99 8.40
CA SER A 321 -27.30 -12.20 9.53
C SER A 321 -28.19 -11.03 9.06
N VAL A 322 -27.75 -10.26 8.04
CA VAL A 322 -28.55 -9.17 7.45
C VAL A 322 -29.88 -9.67 6.88
N SER A 323 -29.91 -10.82 6.19
CA SER A 323 -31.15 -11.39 5.64
C SER A 323 -32.20 -11.69 6.72
N LYS A 324 -31.79 -12.18 7.89
CA LYS A 324 -32.67 -12.39 9.06
C LYS A 324 -33.25 -11.08 9.61
N TYR A 325 -32.52 -9.96 9.50
CA TYR A 325 -33.00 -8.64 9.92
C TYR A 325 -33.88 -7.94 8.88
N ILE A 326 -33.64 -8.17 7.58
CA ILE A 326 -34.52 -7.67 6.51
C ILE A 326 -35.91 -8.33 6.60
N THR A 327 -35.98 -9.63 6.92
CA THR A 327 -37.26 -10.32 7.19
C THR A 327 -37.98 -9.76 8.42
N PHE A 328 -37.25 -9.34 9.45
CA PHE A 328 -37.84 -8.61 10.58
C PHE A 328 -38.49 -7.28 10.14
N ARG A 329 -37.84 -6.53 9.23
CA ARG A 329 -38.37 -5.29 8.64
C ARG A 329 -39.60 -5.50 7.77
N SER A 330 -39.67 -6.58 6.97
CA SER A 330 -40.84 -6.86 6.11
C SER A 330 -42.06 -7.33 6.90
N THR A 331 -41.86 -7.80 8.14
CA THR A 331 -42.94 -8.30 9.01
C THR A 331 -43.67 -7.16 9.74
N TYR A 332 -43.09 -5.95 9.81
CA TYR A 332 -43.70 -4.78 10.47
C TYR A 332 -44.28 -3.77 9.47
N ASN A 333 -45.50 -3.29 9.74
CA ASN A 333 -46.28 -2.47 8.82
C ASN A 333 -45.66 -1.06 8.61
N ARG A 334 -45.71 -0.51 7.37
CA ARG A 334 -45.13 0.79 6.98
C ARG A 334 -45.66 1.96 7.83
N THR A 335 -46.88 1.82 8.35
CA THR A 335 -47.57 2.75 9.25
C THR A 335 -46.96 2.83 10.66
N TYR A 336 -46.40 1.73 11.18
CA TYR A 336 -45.73 1.74 12.49
C TYR A 336 -44.41 2.52 12.45
N ILE A 337 -43.67 2.42 11.35
CA ILE A 337 -42.42 3.16 11.14
C ILE A 337 -42.69 4.67 11.01
N ALA A 338 -43.79 5.06 10.34
CA ALA A 338 -44.21 6.45 10.19
C ALA A 338 -44.68 7.09 11.52
N ARG A 339 -45.36 6.33 12.40
CA ARG A 339 -45.67 6.81 13.76
C ARG A 339 -44.42 6.97 14.62
N TYR A 340 -43.46 6.07 14.49
CA TYR A 340 -42.20 6.13 15.23
C TYR A 340 -41.33 7.33 14.81
N SER A 341 -41.31 7.71 13.52
CA SER A 341 -40.60 8.92 13.08
C SER A 341 -41.23 10.22 13.61
N ASN A 342 -42.56 10.31 13.68
CA ASN A 342 -43.24 11.49 14.23
C ASN A 342 -43.02 11.66 15.75
N LEU A 343 -42.85 10.55 16.48
CA LEU A 343 -42.56 10.55 17.91
C LEU A 343 -41.15 11.06 18.23
N ILE A 344 -40.16 10.79 17.37
CA ILE A 344 -38.78 11.28 17.55
C ILE A 344 -38.69 12.78 17.31
N GLN A 345 -39.48 13.33 16.37
CA GLN A 345 -39.50 14.75 16.07
C GLN A 345 -40.06 15.62 17.24
N GLN A 346 -40.70 15.00 18.23
CA GLN A 346 -41.23 15.66 19.43
C GLN A 346 -40.30 15.59 20.65
N CYS A 347 -39.23 14.79 20.60
CA CYS A 347 -38.26 14.69 21.69
C CYS A 347 -37.09 15.63 21.42
N ASP A 348 -36.89 16.61 22.31
CA ASP A 348 -35.84 17.63 22.22
C ASP A 348 -34.43 17.00 22.24
N ASP A 349 -33.54 17.65 21.50
CA ASP A 349 -32.36 17.11 20.81
C ASP A 349 -31.16 16.87 21.75
N SER A 350 -31.38 16.19 22.88
CA SER A 350 -30.31 15.91 23.83
C SER A 350 -30.16 14.43 24.15
N LEU A 351 -28.94 13.97 23.86
CA LEU A 351 -28.28 12.82 24.47
C LEU A 351 -28.73 11.46 23.91
N TYR A 352 -27.90 10.96 22.97
CA TYR A 352 -27.71 9.55 22.62
C TYR A 352 -28.87 8.64 23.05
N GLY A 353 -29.83 8.44 22.15
CA GLY A 353 -30.86 7.43 22.35
C GLY A 353 -30.22 6.11 22.75
N GLU A 354 -30.78 5.45 23.77
CA GLU A 354 -30.25 4.19 24.26
C GLU A 354 -30.32 3.12 23.15
N ASP A 355 -29.17 2.88 22.52
CA ASP A 355 -28.99 2.05 21.34
C ASP A 355 -28.90 0.55 21.67
N PHE A 356 -29.91 -0.25 21.30
CA PHE A 356 -29.85 -1.73 21.22
C PHE A 356 -30.83 -2.22 20.13
N PRO A 357 -30.65 -3.35 19.37
CA PRO A 357 -29.87 -4.58 19.59
C PRO A 357 -28.97 -5.07 18.41
N LEU A 358 -28.85 -4.34 17.30
CA LEU A 358 -28.20 -4.82 16.05
C LEU A 358 -26.66 -4.92 16.12
N ARG A 359 -26.02 -4.25 17.09
CA ARG A 359 -24.56 -4.33 17.28
C ARG A 359 -24.20 -5.66 17.94
N PRO A 360 -23.27 -6.47 17.43
CA PRO A 360 -22.87 -7.69 18.12
C PRO A 360 -22.29 -7.32 19.51
N SER A 361 -22.85 -7.91 20.58
CA SER A 361 -22.35 -7.71 21.94
C SER A 361 -21.23 -8.68 22.32
N LEU A 362 -21.07 -9.75 21.54
CA LEU A 362 -19.96 -10.70 21.64
C LEU A 362 -19.34 -10.88 20.25
N PRO A 363 -18.02 -11.11 20.18
CA PRO A 363 -17.36 -11.45 18.93
C PRO A 363 -17.86 -12.80 18.42
N SER A 364 -18.08 -12.92 17.12
CA SER A 364 -18.39 -14.22 16.50
C SER A 364 -17.19 -15.16 16.58
N VAL A 365 -17.42 -16.46 16.38
CA VAL A 365 -16.31 -17.44 16.30
C VAL A 365 -15.37 -17.08 15.15
N THR A 366 -15.91 -16.59 14.02
CA THR A 366 -15.12 -16.16 12.87
C THR A 366 -14.26 -14.94 13.18
N ASP A 367 -14.78 -13.95 13.93
CA ASP A 367 -14.02 -12.76 14.36
C ASP A 367 -12.86 -13.13 15.30
N ILE A 368 -13.07 -14.09 16.23
CA ILE A 368 -12.01 -14.58 17.12
C ILE A 368 -10.91 -15.29 16.31
N LEU A 369 -11.29 -16.14 15.35
CA LEU A 369 -10.33 -16.82 14.49
C LEU A 369 -9.55 -15.81 13.63
N LEU A 370 -10.23 -14.85 12.99
CA LEU A 370 -9.56 -13.81 12.21
C LEU A 370 -8.58 -13.00 13.07
N THR A 371 -8.98 -12.63 14.29
CA THR A 371 -8.12 -11.93 15.24
C THR A 371 -6.85 -12.73 15.56
N LEU A 372 -6.98 -14.03 15.81
CA LEU A 372 -5.83 -14.91 16.06
C LEU A 372 -4.87 -14.95 14.85
N TRP A 373 -5.39 -15.04 13.63
CA TRP A 373 -4.59 -14.98 12.41
C TRP A 373 -3.88 -13.64 12.24
N ILE A 374 -4.58 -12.53 12.48
CA ILE A 374 -4.03 -11.17 12.36
C ILE A 374 -2.90 -10.98 13.36
N ILE A 375 -3.07 -11.37 14.62
CA ILE A 375 -2.00 -11.32 15.64
C ILE A 375 -0.79 -12.15 15.18
N GLY A 376 -1.02 -13.36 14.66
CA GLY A 376 0.05 -14.19 14.09
C GLY A 376 0.80 -13.49 12.96
N MET A 377 0.10 -12.84 12.03
CA MET A 377 0.74 -12.09 10.93
C MET A 377 1.52 -10.87 11.45
N VAL A 378 1.00 -10.14 12.44
CA VAL A 378 1.71 -9.02 13.08
C VAL A 378 3.01 -9.50 13.72
N CYS A 379 2.97 -10.58 14.51
CA CYS A 379 4.18 -11.14 15.11
C CYS A 379 5.22 -11.56 14.06
N GLN A 380 4.78 -12.12 12.93
CA GLN A 380 5.67 -12.50 11.83
C GLN A 380 6.33 -11.27 11.18
N GLU A 381 5.57 -10.22 10.88
CA GLU A 381 6.11 -8.99 10.30
C GLU A 381 7.05 -8.26 11.26
N CYS A 382 6.71 -8.20 12.56
CA CYS A 382 7.61 -7.65 13.58
C CYS A 382 8.95 -8.39 13.63
N HIS A 383 8.93 -9.73 13.53
CA HIS A 383 10.14 -10.55 13.50
C HIS A 383 10.97 -10.29 12.24
N GLN A 384 10.32 -10.17 11.08
CA GLN A 384 10.99 -9.87 9.80
C GLN A 384 11.62 -8.47 9.80
N LEU A 385 10.91 -7.48 10.36
CA LEU A 385 11.40 -6.11 10.53
C LEU A 385 12.63 -6.07 11.46
N TYR A 386 12.60 -6.83 12.56
CA TYR A 386 13.72 -6.94 13.50
C TYR A 386 14.97 -7.56 12.84
N GLN A 387 14.82 -8.63 12.05
CA GLN A 387 15.95 -9.29 11.40
C GLN A 387 16.54 -8.49 10.23
N SER A 388 15.69 -7.85 9.42
CA SER A 388 16.12 -7.14 8.21
C SER A 388 16.60 -5.72 8.51
N GLY A 389 16.09 -5.11 9.57
CA GLY A 389 16.25 -3.68 9.86
C GLY A 389 15.36 -2.80 8.97
N LEU A 390 15.04 -1.60 9.46
CA LEU A 390 14.05 -0.70 8.84
C LEU A 390 14.37 -0.33 7.39
N ARG A 391 15.65 -0.05 7.08
CA ARG A 391 16.06 0.44 5.75
C ARG A 391 15.94 -0.60 4.66
N GLU A 392 16.25 -1.87 4.95
CA GLU A 392 16.13 -2.96 3.99
C GLU A 392 14.67 -3.44 3.87
N HIS A 393 13.86 -3.23 4.91
CA HIS A 393 12.46 -3.64 4.96
C HIS A 393 11.50 -2.75 4.12
N ILE A 394 11.87 -1.51 3.75
CA ILE A 394 11.03 -0.63 2.91
C ILE A 394 11.04 -1.12 1.44
N SER A 395 10.21 -2.12 1.16
CA SER A 395 9.86 -2.57 -0.18
C SER A 395 8.38 -2.29 -0.45
N LEU A 396 7.97 -2.16 -1.73
CA LEU A 396 6.56 -1.88 -2.08
C LEU A 396 5.59 -2.95 -1.53
N TYR A 397 6.06 -4.19 -1.55
CA TYR A 397 5.35 -5.35 -1.06
C TYR A 397 5.22 -5.30 0.47
N ASN A 398 6.33 -5.13 1.20
CA ASN A 398 6.29 -5.03 2.66
C ASN A 398 5.49 -3.81 3.14
N LEU A 399 5.49 -2.70 2.38
CA LEU A 399 4.65 -1.55 2.65
C LEU A 399 3.16 -1.88 2.50
N MET A 400 2.79 -2.65 1.46
CA MET A 400 1.41 -3.14 1.30
C MET A 400 1.00 -4.02 2.49
N ASP A 401 1.87 -4.90 2.96
CA ASP A 401 1.61 -5.75 4.13
C ASP A 401 1.49 -4.93 5.43
N PHE A 402 2.34 -3.92 5.61
CA PHE A 402 2.23 -2.99 6.74
C PHE A 402 0.89 -2.23 6.71
N MET A 403 0.52 -1.64 5.57
CA MET A 403 -0.75 -0.92 5.40
C MET A 403 -1.97 -1.85 5.63
N LEU A 404 -1.89 -3.07 5.13
CA LEU A 404 -2.91 -4.11 5.34
C LEU A 404 -3.09 -4.42 6.83
N LEU A 405 -2.00 -4.68 7.54
CA LEU A 405 -2.05 -5.01 8.96
C LEU A 405 -2.52 -3.82 9.81
N CYS A 406 -2.09 -2.60 9.48
CA CYS A 406 -2.60 -1.39 10.12
C CYS A 406 -4.12 -1.25 9.94
N ALA A 407 -4.66 -1.48 8.74
CA ALA A 407 -6.09 -1.44 8.48
C ALA A 407 -6.87 -2.51 9.27
N TYR A 408 -6.31 -3.72 9.39
CA TYR A 408 -6.91 -4.78 10.22
C TYR A 408 -6.88 -4.45 11.72
N ILE A 409 -5.76 -3.94 12.25
CA ILE A 409 -5.67 -3.53 13.66
C ILE A 409 -6.64 -2.38 13.96
N ALA A 410 -6.74 -1.39 13.07
CA ALA A 410 -7.71 -0.30 13.20
C ALA A 410 -9.16 -0.81 13.20
N THR A 411 -9.47 -1.77 12.32
CA THR A 411 -10.80 -2.40 12.28
C THR A 411 -11.11 -3.13 13.59
N LEU A 412 -10.19 -3.98 14.05
CA LEU A 412 -10.40 -4.79 15.26
C LEU A 412 -10.51 -3.90 16.50
N SER A 413 -9.65 -2.90 16.64
CA SER A 413 -9.70 -1.96 17.77
C SER A 413 -11.03 -1.22 17.84
N LEU A 414 -11.54 -0.69 16.73
CA LEU A 414 -12.86 -0.05 16.68
C LEU A 414 -13.99 -1.04 17.02
N ARG A 415 -13.95 -2.26 16.47
CA ARG A 415 -14.97 -3.29 16.78
C ARG A 415 -14.97 -3.67 18.25
N TYR A 416 -13.82 -4.01 18.82
CA TYR A 416 -13.72 -4.36 20.25
C TYR A 416 -14.08 -3.19 21.17
N TRP A 417 -13.73 -1.96 20.79
CA TRP A 417 -14.14 -0.75 21.52
C TRP A 417 -15.67 -0.60 21.56
N THR A 418 -16.35 -0.77 20.43
CA THR A 418 -17.82 -0.68 20.37
C THR A 418 -18.50 -1.79 21.17
N MET A 419 -17.95 -3.02 21.14
CA MET A 419 -18.42 -4.13 21.97
C MET A 419 -18.24 -3.83 23.46
N TYR A 420 -17.07 -3.28 23.85
CA TYR A 420 -16.77 -2.90 25.23
C TYR A 420 -17.73 -1.81 25.75
N LYS A 421 -17.93 -0.73 24.99
CA LYS A 421 -18.87 0.35 25.34
C LYS A 421 -20.29 -0.21 25.55
N LYS A 422 -20.72 -1.13 24.67
CA LYS A 422 -22.03 -1.78 24.75
C LYS A 422 -22.18 -2.67 25.99
N ILE A 423 -21.15 -3.44 26.35
CA ILE A 423 -21.16 -4.28 27.56
C ILE A 423 -21.32 -3.41 28.81
N ILE A 424 -20.57 -2.30 28.90
CA ILE A 424 -20.68 -1.36 30.03
C ILE A 424 -22.09 -0.75 30.11
N GLN A 425 -22.65 -0.29 28.98
CA GLN A 425 -24.00 0.27 28.96
C GLN A 425 -25.05 -0.74 29.44
N LYS A 426 -24.92 -2.01 29.04
CA LYS A 426 -25.80 -3.09 29.50
C LYS A 426 -25.67 -3.32 31.02
N GLU A 427 -24.44 -3.31 31.55
CA GLU A 427 -24.19 -3.46 33.00
C GLU A 427 -24.81 -2.29 33.80
N LEU A 428 -24.74 -1.05 33.29
CA LEU A 428 -25.40 0.11 33.90
C LEU A 428 -26.93 0.01 33.90
N GLN A 429 -27.53 -0.44 32.79
CA GLN A 429 -28.98 -0.62 32.69
C GLN A 429 -29.51 -1.72 33.62
N THR A 430 -28.70 -2.74 33.92
CA THR A 430 -29.09 -3.79 34.88
C THR A 430 -28.99 -3.37 36.35
N MET A 431 -28.38 -2.20 36.65
CA MET A 431 -28.25 -1.66 38.01
C MET A 431 -29.30 -0.62 38.39
N SER A 432 -30.17 -0.18 37.46
CA SER A 432 -31.31 0.66 37.80
C SER A 432 -32.38 -0.15 38.56
N PRO A 433 -32.94 0.38 39.67
CA PRO A 433 -33.73 -0.41 40.60
C PRO A 433 -35.01 -0.94 39.93
N THR A 434 -35.26 -2.23 40.07
CA THR A 434 -36.62 -2.78 40.01
C THR A 434 -37.34 -2.29 41.25
N LEU A 435 -38.35 -1.44 41.08
CA LEU A 435 -39.31 -1.14 42.14
C LEU A 435 -40.02 -2.46 42.50
N ASP A 436 -39.56 -3.14 43.54
CA ASP A 436 -40.37 -4.14 44.23
C ASP A 436 -41.47 -3.38 44.98
N GLU A 437 -42.73 -3.73 44.70
CA GLU A 437 -43.87 -3.20 45.43
C GLU A 437 -43.76 -3.58 46.91
N GLY A 438 -43.46 -2.58 47.75
CA GLY A 438 -43.59 -2.65 49.20
C GLY A 438 -42.27 -2.71 49.95
N THR A 439 -41.51 -1.63 49.98
CA THR A 439 -40.77 -1.17 51.17
C THR A 439 -40.22 0.24 50.92
N ASP A 440 -40.69 1.23 51.69
CA ASP A 440 -40.25 2.62 51.63
C ASP A 440 -38.90 2.80 52.34
N LEU A 441 -37.78 2.42 51.73
CA LEU A 441 -36.43 2.84 52.12
C LEU A 441 -35.49 2.80 50.90
N PRO A 442 -34.79 3.91 50.54
CA PRO A 442 -33.87 3.90 49.41
C PRO A 442 -32.57 3.20 49.83
N VAL A 443 -32.36 1.98 49.34
CA VAL A 443 -31.03 1.33 49.43
C VAL A 443 -30.15 1.95 48.35
N SER A 444 -29.29 2.90 48.75
CA SER A 444 -28.22 3.40 47.90
C SER A 444 -27.14 2.32 47.76
N TYR A 445 -27.10 1.61 46.63
CA TYR A 445 -25.92 0.83 46.26
C TYR A 445 -24.91 1.75 45.59
N GLU A 446 -23.78 2.02 46.27
CA GLU A 446 -22.60 2.57 45.61
C GLU A 446 -22.09 1.56 44.57
N PRO A 447 -21.78 1.98 43.33
CA PRO A 447 -21.18 1.08 42.35
C PRO A 447 -19.86 0.55 42.91
N SER A 448 -19.60 -0.76 42.76
CA SER A 448 -18.32 -1.33 43.20
C SER A 448 -17.14 -0.48 42.69
N PRO A 449 -16.05 -0.29 43.46
CA PRO A 449 -14.96 0.62 43.10
C PRO A 449 -14.32 0.32 41.73
N ASN A 450 -14.46 -0.91 41.24
CA ASN A 450 -14.04 -1.32 39.91
C ASN A 450 -14.94 -0.77 38.77
N ILE A 451 -16.24 -0.63 39.00
CA ILE A 451 -17.20 -0.07 38.04
C ILE A 451 -17.10 1.45 38.02
N ALA A 452 -16.94 2.10 39.19
CA ALA A 452 -16.69 3.54 39.28
C ALA A 452 -15.42 3.95 38.50
N ARG A 453 -14.32 3.19 38.63
CA ARG A 453 -13.09 3.39 37.83
C ARG A 453 -13.31 3.20 36.33
N ARG A 454 -14.09 2.19 35.92
CA ARG A 454 -14.42 1.96 34.50
C ARG A 454 -15.27 3.09 33.91
N LEU A 455 -16.22 3.62 34.69
CA LEU A 455 -17.05 4.75 34.31
C LEU A 455 -16.22 6.03 34.14
N GLN A 456 -15.28 6.27 35.07
CA GLN A 456 -14.37 7.41 35.03
C GLN A 456 -13.46 7.35 33.79
N LEU A 457 -12.99 6.15 33.40
CA LEU A 457 -12.19 5.94 32.19
C LEU A 457 -12.99 6.20 30.90
N VAL A 458 -14.25 5.75 30.83
CA VAL A 458 -15.14 6.02 29.69
C VAL A 458 -15.45 7.51 29.58
N ASN A 459 -15.76 8.18 30.69
CA ASN A 459 -16.06 9.61 30.70
C ASN A 459 -14.84 10.48 30.33
N MET A 460 -13.64 10.11 30.77
CA MET A 460 -12.40 10.80 30.34
C MET A 460 -12.11 10.63 28.84
N LEU A 461 -12.42 9.46 28.27
CA LEU A 461 -12.29 9.24 26.84
C LEU A 461 -13.36 9.99 26.04
N GLU A 462 -14.60 10.10 26.53
CA GLU A 462 -15.65 10.92 25.91
C GLU A 462 -15.37 12.42 25.98
N GLU A 463 -14.73 12.93 27.04
CA GLU A 463 -14.26 14.32 27.11
C GLU A 463 -13.19 14.62 26.04
N SER A 464 -12.30 13.67 25.74
CA SER A 464 -11.32 13.85 24.65
C SER A 464 -11.96 13.90 23.26
N GLU A 465 -13.11 13.23 23.07
CA GLU A 465 -13.86 13.24 21.81
C GLU A 465 -14.61 14.58 21.61
N LYS A 466 -15.17 15.15 22.69
CA LYS A 466 -15.84 16.46 22.70
C LYS A 466 -14.91 17.65 22.43
N LEU A 467 -13.64 17.57 22.84
CA LEU A 467 -12.63 18.60 22.56
C LEU A 467 -12.31 18.78 21.07
N THR A 468 -12.71 17.83 20.21
CA THR A 468 -12.55 17.92 18.75
C THR A 468 -13.72 18.62 18.05
N TYR A 469 -14.81 18.92 18.77
CA TYR A 469 -16.09 19.39 18.21
C TYR A 469 -16.55 20.77 18.72
N GLN A 470 -15.69 21.54 19.40
CA GLN A 470 -16.07 22.83 19.98
C GLN A 470 -16.06 24.05 19.04
N ASP A 471 -15.84 23.88 17.73
CA ASP A 471 -15.90 24.99 16.75
C ASP A 471 -17.29 25.19 16.09
N ALA A 472 -18.38 24.84 16.79
CA ALA A 472 -19.73 25.23 16.38
C ALA A 472 -20.45 25.92 17.56
N THR A 473 -20.53 27.25 17.48
CA THR A 473 -21.21 28.13 18.41
C THR A 473 -22.73 27.89 18.39
N VAL A 474 -23.28 27.35 19.49
CA VAL A 474 -24.73 27.32 19.73
C VAL A 474 -25.05 28.26 20.90
N VAL A 475 -25.82 29.31 20.61
CA VAL A 475 -26.36 30.26 21.59
C VAL A 475 -27.58 29.62 22.27
N PRO A 476 -27.66 29.56 23.62
CA PRO A 476 -28.83 29.00 24.28
C PRO A 476 -29.94 30.05 24.44
N VAL A 477 -31.13 29.74 23.92
CA VAL A 477 -32.37 30.48 24.20
C VAL A 477 -32.94 30.00 25.53
N LYS A 478 -33.16 30.92 26.47
CA LYS A 478 -33.82 30.70 27.76
C LYS A 478 -35.35 30.72 27.58
N CYS A 479 -36.02 29.65 27.96
CA CYS A 479 -37.47 29.67 28.20
C CYS A 479 -37.74 29.76 29.71
N VAL A 480 -38.44 30.82 30.13
CA VAL A 480 -38.99 31.01 31.47
C VAL A 480 -40.48 30.67 31.41
N LEU A 481 -40.98 29.82 32.32
CA LEU A 481 -42.41 29.60 32.53
C LEU A 481 -42.79 30.02 33.96
N PRO A 482 -43.91 30.75 34.16
CA PRO A 482 -44.37 31.20 35.48
C PRO A 482 -45.28 30.16 36.15
N VAL A 483 -45.30 30.16 37.48
CA VAL A 483 -46.07 29.26 38.34
C VAL A 483 -47.24 30.00 38.99
N GLY A 484 -48.45 29.43 38.87
CA GLY A 484 -49.53 29.49 39.88
C GLY A 484 -50.64 30.54 39.72
N ALA A 485 -51.86 30.11 39.36
CA ALA A 485 -53.14 30.58 39.94
C ALA A 485 -54.33 29.72 39.44
N GLU A 486 -55.35 29.60 40.29
CA GLU A 486 -56.41 28.58 40.35
C GLU A 486 -57.61 28.77 39.38
N VAL A 487 -58.36 27.67 39.18
CA VAL A 487 -59.59 27.58 38.39
C VAL A 487 -60.81 27.89 39.26
N SER A 488 -61.56 28.95 38.94
CA SER A 488 -63.01 28.94 38.71
C SER A 488 -63.64 30.33 38.96
N THR A 489 -64.24 30.90 37.91
CA THR A 489 -65.61 31.46 37.87
C THR A 489 -65.78 32.27 36.57
N VAL A 490 -67.02 32.26 36.06
CA VAL A 490 -67.58 33.15 35.02
C VAL A 490 -67.30 32.77 33.56
N VAL A 491 -68.24 31.98 33.05
CA VAL A 491 -68.76 32.02 31.69
C VAL A 491 -69.15 33.46 31.31
N SER A 492 -68.84 33.84 30.07
CA SER A 492 -69.04 35.14 29.40
C SER A 492 -67.84 36.09 29.49
N ASP A 493 -66.95 36.04 28.48
CA ASP A 493 -66.28 37.23 27.88
C ASP A 493 -65.18 36.90 26.85
N VAL A 494 -64.93 35.62 26.48
CA VAL A 494 -63.87 35.29 25.49
C VAL A 494 -64.42 34.87 24.11
N VAL A 495 -65.74 34.85 23.91
CA VAL A 495 -66.35 34.60 22.57
C VAL A 495 -66.63 35.90 21.80
N SER A 496 -66.35 37.09 22.34
CA SER A 496 -66.52 38.36 21.60
C SER A 496 -65.23 39.04 21.10
N ASN A 497 -64.04 38.50 21.41
CA ASN A 497 -62.76 39.16 21.06
C ASN A 497 -61.88 38.44 20.03
N VAL A 498 -62.35 37.34 19.41
CA VAL A 498 -61.65 36.69 18.28
C VAL A 498 -62.42 36.83 16.95
N VAL A 499 -63.65 37.32 16.98
CA VAL A 499 -64.44 37.64 15.76
C VAL A 499 -64.44 39.15 15.44
N SER A 500 -63.91 40.01 16.33
CA SER A 500 -63.84 41.46 16.12
C SER A 500 -62.49 42.00 15.63
N ASN A 501 -61.42 41.20 15.62
CA ASN A 501 -60.08 41.63 15.17
C ASN A 501 -59.64 41.08 13.81
N ALA A 502 -60.55 40.44 13.06
CA ALA A 502 -60.30 40.01 11.66
C ALA A 502 -61.05 40.87 10.61
N VAL A 503 -61.66 42.00 11.00
CA VAL A 503 -62.51 42.82 10.12
C VAL A 503 -62.11 44.32 10.10
N SER A 504 -60.89 44.73 10.48
CA SER A 504 -60.55 46.17 10.49
C SER A 504 -59.19 46.61 9.92
N THR A 505 -58.52 45.79 9.11
CA THR A 505 -57.34 46.26 8.33
C THR A 505 -57.31 45.74 6.90
N MET A 506 -58.45 45.85 6.20
CA MET A 506 -58.47 45.96 4.73
C MET A 506 -59.51 47.01 4.35
N GLU A 507 -59.10 48.28 4.33
CA GLU A 507 -59.69 49.33 3.51
C GLU A 507 -58.68 50.50 3.38
N SER A 508 -58.66 51.13 2.19
CA SER A 508 -57.63 52.00 1.57
C SER A 508 -56.45 51.22 0.94
N ASP A 509 -56.35 51.02 -0.37
CA ASP A 509 -56.58 51.99 -1.45
C ASP A 509 -57.37 51.48 -2.67
N VAL A 510 -57.88 52.47 -3.39
CA VAL A 510 -59.05 52.54 -4.25
C VAL A 510 -58.69 52.63 -5.74
N VAL A 511 -59.38 51.81 -6.54
CA VAL A 511 -60.03 52.10 -7.84
C VAL A 511 -59.24 52.81 -8.97
N SER A 512 -59.18 52.18 -10.16
CA SER A 512 -60.03 52.61 -11.29
C SER A 512 -59.85 51.79 -12.58
N ASN A 513 -61.00 51.28 -13.06
CA ASN A 513 -61.55 51.35 -14.43
C ASN A 513 -60.79 50.72 -15.63
N VAL A 514 -61.39 50.21 -16.71
CA VAL A 514 -62.76 49.93 -17.22
C VAL A 514 -62.54 49.29 -18.62
N VAL A 515 -63.44 48.37 -19.06
CA VAL A 515 -63.66 47.90 -20.47
C VAL A 515 -62.56 47.02 -21.10
N GLY A 516 -62.80 45.91 -21.81
CA GLY A 516 -63.99 45.22 -22.31
C GLY A 516 -63.55 44.20 -23.39
N GLU A 517 -64.40 43.19 -23.68
CA GLU A 517 -64.39 42.32 -24.89
C GLU A 517 -63.14 41.40 -25.08
N ASP A 518 -63.15 40.19 -25.64
CA ASP A 518 -64.15 39.34 -26.28
C ASP A 518 -63.54 37.93 -26.48
N GLN A 519 -64.44 36.93 -26.62
CA GLN A 519 -64.35 35.73 -27.48
C GLN A 519 -63.28 34.62 -27.28
N ILE A 520 -63.72 33.38 -26.97
CA ILE A 520 -63.95 32.21 -27.86
C ILE A 520 -62.65 31.59 -28.42
N LEU A 521 -62.34 30.31 -28.08
CA LEU A 521 -62.25 29.16 -29.03
C LEU A 521 -61.81 27.84 -28.34
N SER A 522 -62.63 26.79 -28.53
CA SER A 522 -62.37 25.34 -28.75
C SER A 522 -61.27 24.58 -27.97
N THR A 523 -61.49 23.45 -27.28
CA THR A 523 -62.00 22.09 -27.66
C THR A 523 -61.31 21.40 -28.84
N GLU A 524 -61.23 20.06 -28.71
CA GLU A 524 -60.78 19.00 -29.66
C GLU A 524 -59.28 18.65 -29.59
N ASP A 525 -58.82 17.39 -29.65
CA ASP A 525 -59.39 16.04 -29.52
C ASP A 525 -58.17 15.08 -29.48
N ALA A 526 -58.10 14.09 -28.58
CA ALA A 526 -58.34 12.68 -28.87
C ALA A 526 -57.59 12.14 -30.12
N THR A 527 -56.56 11.30 -30.02
CA THR A 527 -56.59 9.82 -29.93
C THR A 527 -55.19 9.33 -30.39
N VAL A 528 -54.57 8.25 -29.88
CA VAL A 528 -54.70 6.83 -30.27
C VAL A 528 -53.71 6.05 -29.35
N LEU A 529 -54.15 5.20 -28.40
CA LEU A 529 -54.48 3.76 -28.50
C LEU A 529 -53.33 2.81 -28.90
N LYS A 530 -52.86 1.99 -27.93
CA LYS A 530 -52.85 0.49 -27.94
C LYS A 530 -51.91 -0.06 -26.84
N SER A 531 -52.47 -0.67 -25.79
CA SER A 531 -52.64 -2.13 -25.55
C SER A 531 -51.34 -2.79 -25.03
N GLU A 532 -51.31 -3.47 -23.88
CA GLU A 532 -51.93 -4.78 -23.62
C GLU A 532 -52.37 -4.99 -22.14
N ALA A 533 -53.41 -5.83 -21.98
CA ALA A 533 -54.09 -6.35 -20.77
C ALA A 533 -53.28 -7.48 -20.07
N PRO A 534 -53.80 -8.37 -19.16
CA PRO A 534 -55.08 -8.51 -18.41
C PRO A 534 -54.88 -8.67 -16.85
N VAL A 535 -55.85 -8.44 -15.91
CA VAL A 535 -57.15 -9.13 -15.62
C VAL A 535 -56.87 -10.57 -15.10
N ILE A 536 -57.35 -11.14 -13.98
CA ILE A 536 -58.54 -11.06 -13.09
C ILE A 536 -58.24 -12.03 -11.88
N GLU A 537 -58.79 -12.01 -10.65
CA GLU A 537 -60.14 -12.45 -10.17
C GLU A 537 -60.17 -12.33 -8.61
N GLN A 538 -61.10 -11.59 -7.99
CA GLN A 538 -62.37 -12.00 -7.31
C GLN A 538 -62.23 -12.37 -5.81
N GLU A 539 -62.86 -11.58 -4.91
CA GLU A 539 -64.15 -11.81 -4.17
C GLU A 539 -63.95 -12.71 -2.93
N GLU A 540 -64.50 -12.52 -1.73
CA GLU A 540 -65.81 -12.08 -1.18
C GLU A 540 -65.58 -11.55 0.27
N SER A 541 -66.20 -10.47 0.76
CA SER A 541 -67.53 -10.29 1.41
C SER A 541 -67.64 -10.54 2.95
N SER A 542 -68.40 -9.65 3.62
CA SER A 542 -69.22 -9.83 4.86
C SER A 542 -68.50 -9.74 6.24
N VAL A 543 -68.58 -8.68 7.08
CA VAL A 543 -69.67 -8.01 7.86
C VAL A 543 -70.02 -8.71 9.22
N LEU A 544 -70.20 -7.87 10.28
CA LEU A 544 -70.61 -8.11 11.70
C LEU A 544 -69.51 -8.61 12.67
N SER A 545 -69.38 -8.23 13.95
CA SER A 545 -70.10 -7.31 14.87
C SER A 545 -69.45 -7.37 16.27
N ILE A 546 -69.42 -6.22 16.98
CA ILE A 546 -69.82 -5.99 18.39
C ILE A 546 -69.26 -6.91 19.52
N PHE A 547 -68.56 -6.29 20.50
CA PHE A 547 -68.13 -6.70 21.87
C PHE A 547 -69.15 -7.52 22.72
N PRO A 548 -68.85 -8.12 23.92
CA PRO A 548 -67.62 -8.16 24.78
C PRO A 548 -67.29 -9.55 25.44
N THR A 549 -66.36 -9.55 26.42
CA THR A 549 -66.16 -10.47 27.59
C THR A 549 -65.12 -11.63 27.57
N PHE A 550 -64.00 -11.37 28.27
CA PHE A 550 -63.22 -12.18 29.24
C PHE A 550 -63.38 -13.72 29.30
N ARG A 551 -62.26 -14.47 29.18
CA ARG A 551 -61.47 -15.05 30.32
C ARG A 551 -60.45 -16.12 29.85
N HIS A 552 -59.19 -15.91 30.27
CA HIS A 552 -58.00 -16.78 30.47
C HIS A 552 -57.95 -18.24 29.95
N ASP A 553 -56.89 -18.59 29.19
CA ASP A 553 -55.73 -19.32 29.77
C ASP A 553 -54.45 -19.38 28.87
N VAL A 554 -53.35 -18.95 29.49
CA VAL A 554 -51.88 -19.22 29.39
C VAL A 554 -51.29 -19.98 28.17
N LYS A 555 -50.32 -19.35 27.45
CA LYS A 555 -48.88 -19.74 27.39
C LYS A 555 -48.01 -18.88 26.44
N GLU A 556 -46.92 -18.37 27.04
CA GLU A 556 -45.57 -18.09 26.50
C GLU A 556 -45.26 -16.89 25.58
N LYS A 557 -44.39 -16.02 26.15
CA LYS A 557 -43.34 -15.16 25.56
C LYS A 557 -43.78 -13.84 24.91
N THR A 558 -44.21 -12.92 25.76
CA THR A 558 -44.30 -11.48 25.52
C THR A 558 -42.95 -10.79 25.76
N LEU A 559 -42.47 -10.01 24.78
CA LEU A 559 -41.67 -8.80 25.05
C LEU A 559 -42.58 -7.62 24.72
N GLY A 560 -43.18 -7.05 25.77
CA GLY A 560 -44.12 -5.93 25.68
C GLY A 560 -43.40 -4.59 25.77
N VAL A 561 -43.83 -3.64 24.94
CA VAL A 561 -43.56 -2.21 25.11
C VAL A 561 -44.52 -1.71 26.18
N TYR A 562 -44.04 -1.40 27.38
CA TYR A 562 -44.81 -0.65 28.37
C TYR A 562 -44.40 0.82 28.30
N CYS A 563 -45.31 1.67 27.84
CA CYS A 563 -45.28 3.10 28.15
C CYS A 563 -46.19 3.29 29.37
N HIS A 564 -45.62 3.46 30.56
CA HIS A 564 -46.40 3.87 31.72
C HIS A 564 -46.80 5.34 31.55
N TYR A 565 -48.10 5.63 31.59
CA TYR A 565 -48.63 6.98 31.68
C TYR A 565 -48.08 7.69 32.94
N ALA A 566 -47.77 8.98 32.81
CA ALA A 566 -47.33 9.83 33.91
C ALA A 566 -48.38 9.86 35.04
N LYS A 567 -47.99 9.47 36.26
CA LYS A 567 -48.70 9.87 37.48
C LYS A 567 -48.10 11.19 37.93
N CYS A 568 -48.88 12.27 37.85
CA CYS A 568 -48.53 13.52 38.52
C CYS A 568 -49.17 13.51 39.92
N THR A 569 -48.35 13.68 40.95
CA THR A 569 -48.79 14.03 42.31
C THR A 569 -48.44 15.48 42.61
N ALA A 570 -49.02 16.04 43.67
CA ALA A 570 -48.97 17.47 44.02
C ALA A 570 -47.56 18.06 44.26
N SER A 571 -46.50 17.24 44.22
CA SER A 571 -45.11 17.67 44.39
C SER A 571 -44.26 17.60 43.11
N GLY A 572 -44.86 17.39 41.93
CA GLY A 572 -44.19 17.51 40.62
C GLY A 572 -44.42 16.31 39.69
N CYS A 573 -44.42 16.54 38.38
CA CYS A 573 -44.45 15.47 37.37
C CYS A 573 -43.02 14.95 37.13
N HIS A 574 -42.80 13.65 37.35
CA HIS A 574 -41.58 12.98 36.91
C HIS A 574 -41.74 12.53 35.45
N TYR A 575 -40.93 13.09 34.54
CA TYR A 575 -40.76 12.54 33.20
C TYR A 575 -40.07 11.18 33.29
N ALA A 576 -40.82 10.11 33.02
CA ALA A 576 -40.22 8.81 32.77
C ALA A 576 -39.45 8.89 31.44
N ARG A 577 -38.14 8.65 31.50
CA ARG A 577 -37.26 8.55 30.33
C ARG A 577 -37.81 7.45 29.42
N CYS A 578 -38.24 7.80 28.21
CA CYS A 578 -38.70 6.83 27.21
C CYS A 578 -37.51 5.99 26.74
N THR A 579 -37.23 4.88 27.42
CA THR A 579 -36.26 3.87 26.96
C THR A 579 -36.97 2.86 26.06
N ALA A 580 -37.16 3.23 24.79
CA ALA A 580 -37.57 2.34 23.70
C ALA A 580 -36.65 2.61 22.48
N THR A 581 -35.39 2.18 22.56
CA THR A 581 -34.83 0.92 22.01
C THR A 581 -35.28 0.59 20.56
N MET A 582 -34.28 0.50 19.67
CA MET A 582 -34.28 0.11 18.24
C MET A 582 -34.20 1.24 17.18
N LEU A 583 -33.01 1.81 16.96
CA LEU A 583 -32.69 2.53 15.72
C LEU A 583 -32.24 1.58 14.60
N ASP A 584 -32.88 1.65 13.43
CA ASP A 584 -32.44 1.00 12.18
C ASP A 584 -31.10 1.60 11.70
N ARG A 585 -30.26 0.81 11.01
CA ARG A 585 -28.92 1.22 10.55
C ARG A 585 -28.94 2.51 9.72
N ILE A 586 -30.04 2.78 9.02
CA ILE A 586 -30.26 3.99 8.21
C ILE A 586 -30.19 5.28 9.06
N ARG A 587 -30.46 5.19 10.37
CA ARG A 587 -30.47 6.33 11.29
C ARG A 587 -29.18 6.46 12.11
N TRP A 588 -28.19 5.60 11.90
CA TRP A 588 -26.89 5.72 12.57
C TRP A 588 -26.15 6.96 12.08
N LEU A 589 -25.35 7.57 12.96
CA LEU A 589 -24.50 8.68 12.57
C LEU A 589 -23.52 8.24 11.46
N PRO A 590 -23.23 9.09 10.47
CA PRO A 590 -22.25 8.78 9.43
C PRO A 590 -20.85 8.44 9.99
N THR A 591 -20.49 9.02 11.12
CA THR A 591 -19.20 8.85 11.82
C THR A 591 -19.20 7.70 12.84
N ASP A 592 -20.25 6.90 12.90
CA ASP A 592 -20.35 5.76 13.81
C ASP A 592 -19.12 4.83 13.68
N PRO A 593 -18.41 4.51 14.79
CA PRO A 593 -17.22 3.65 14.76
C PRO A 593 -17.44 2.30 14.08
N ILE A 594 -18.66 1.76 14.08
CA ILE A 594 -18.96 0.51 13.37
C ILE A 594 -18.90 0.72 11.85
N ASN A 595 -19.50 1.78 11.33
CA ASN A 595 -19.47 2.11 9.90
C ASN A 595 -18.03 2.35 9.42
N VAL A 596 -17.21 3.03 10.23
CA VAL A 596 -15.78 3.22 9.96
C VAL A 596 -15.04 1.88 9.97
N SER A 597 -15.30 1.03 10.97
CA SER A 597 -14.66 -0.29 11.07
C SER A 597 -15.01 -1.20 9.89
N GLU A 598 -16.27 -1.23 9.44
CA GLU A 598 -16.70 -2.04 8.30
C GLU A 598 -16.08 -1.54 6.98
N SER A 599 -15.94 -0.22 6.83
CA SER A 599 -15.30 0.39 5.66
C SER A 599 -13.80 0.03 5.60
N LEU A 600 -13.10 0.14 6.72
CA LEU A 600 -11.69 -0.27 6.82
C LEU A 600 -11.52 -1.78 6.62
N PHE A 601 -12.45 -2.59 7.14
CA PHE A 601 -12.45 -4.03 6.93
C PHE A 601 -12.60 -4.41 5.46
N ALA A 602 -13.52 -3.75 4.75
CA ALA A 602 -13.72 -3.98 3.32
C ALA A 602 -12.47 -3.63 2.51
N LEU A 603 -11.83 -2.49 2.81
CA LEU A 603 -10.57 -2.09 2.18
C LEU A 603 -9.44 -3.08 2.49
N ALA A 604 -9.33 -3.53 3.73
CA ALA A 604 -8.35 -4.54 4.15
C ALA A 604 -8.57 -5.88 3.43
N ASN A 605 -9.82 -6.32 3.26
CA ASN A 605 -10.14 -7.56 2.54
C ASN A 605 -9.71 -7.51 1.07
N ILE A 606 -9.91 -6.37 0.38
CA ILE A 606 -9.43 -6.17 -0.99
C ILE A 606 -7.90 -6.30 -1.04
N MET A 607 -7.19 -5.61 -0.14
CA MET A 607 -5.74 -5.67 -0.05
C MET A 607 -5.23 -7.09 0.27
N SER A 608 -5.94 -7.85 1.10
CA SER A 608 -5.65 -9.27 1.38
C SER A 608 -5.70 -10.14 0.13
N PHE A 609 -6.67 -9.94 -0.78
CA PHE A 609 -6.67 -10.70 -2.04
C PHE A 609 -5.49 -10.34 -2.94
N PHE A 610 -5.08 -9.06 -2.99
CA PHE A 610 -3.88 -8.65 -3.73
C PHE A 610 -2.60 -9.26 -3.16
N ARG A 611 -2.56 -9.59 -1.86
CA ARG A 611 -1.43 -10.28 -1.22
C ARG A 611 -1.19 -11.71 -1.77
N ILE A 612 -2.15 -12.35 -2.45
CA ILE A 612 -1.88 -13.62 -3.16
C ILE A 612 -0.75 -13.45 -4.20
N SER A 613 -0.54 -12.24 -4.71
CA SER A 613 0.54 -11.93 -5.64
C SER A 613 1.94 -12.30 -5.10
N TYR A 614 2.14 -12.44 -3.79
CA TYR A 614 3.42 -12.94 -3.24
C TYR A 614 3.74 -14.39 -3.59
N LEU A 615 2.73 -15.21 -3.86
CA LEU A 615 2.89 -16.64 -4.18
C LEU A 615 3.09 -16.87 -5.68
N LEU A 616 2.63 -15.95 -6.51
CA LEU A 616 2.70 -16.03 -7.97
C LEU A 616 4.12 -16.17 -8.56
N PRO A 617 5.20 -15.57 -8.00
CA PRO A 617 6.57 -15.74 -8.49
C PRO A 617 7.09 -17.18 -8.37
N ALA A 618 6.50 -18.02 -7.53
CA ALA A 618 6.87 -19.43 -7.40
C ALA A 618 6.50 -20.25 -8.64
N ASN A 619 5.50 -19.80 -9.42
CA ASN A 619 5.07 -20.48 -10.64
C ASN A 619 5.88 -20.03 -11.87
N GLY A 620 6.23 -20.98 -12.74
CA GLY A 620 6.95 -20.75 -13.99
C GLY A 620 6.21 -19.92 -15.03
N ILE A 621 4.88 -19.97 -15.03
CA ILE A 621 4.05 -19.27 -16.03
C ILE A 621 3.64 -17.88 -15.53
N LEU A 622 3.12 -17.80 -14.29
CA LEU A 622 2.57 -16.55 -13.74
C LEU A 622 3.65 -15.58 -13.22
N GLY A 623 4.82 -16.08 -12.83
CA GLY A 623 5.90 -15.28 -12.27
C GLY A 623 6.43 -14.21 -13.23
N PRO A 624 6.90 -14.55 -14.45
CA PRO A 624 7.38 -13.58 -15.42
C PRO A 624 6.33 -12.51 -15.79
N LEU A 625 5.06 -12.91 -15.89
CA LEU A 625 3.94 -12.01 -16.17
C LEU A 625 3.76 -10.97 -15.06
N GLN A 626 3.74 -11.40 -13.80
CA GLN A 626 3.59 -10.52 -12.65
C GLN A 626 4.77 -9.53 -12.53
N ILE A 627 6.01 -10.01 -12.69
CA ILE A 627 7.20 -9.16 -12.60
C ILE A 627 7.20 -8.10 -13.71
N SER A 628 6.74 -8.47 -14.90
CA SER A 628 6.60 -7.53 -16.01
C SER A 628 5.54 -6.46 -15.69
N LEU A 629 4.38 -6.86 -15.19
CA LEU A 629 3.31 -5.95 -14.75
C LEU A 629 3.78 -4.95 -13.68
N GLY A 630 4.45 -5.43 -12.63
CA GLY A 630 4.96 -4.55 -11.56
C GLY A 630 5.99 -3.53 -12.03
N ARG A 631 6.74 -3.82 -13.09
CA ARG A 631 7.70 -2.87 -13.69
C ARG A 631 7.03 -1.88 -14.63
N MET A 632 6.08 -2.34 -15.43
CA MET A 632 5.27 -1.46 -16.26
C MET A 632 4.55 -0.42 -15.40
N LEU A 633 4.00 -0.80 -14.25
CA LEU A 633 3.36 0.14 -13.32
C LEU A 633 4.29 1.28 -12.87
N LYS A 634 5.60 1.03 -12.72
CA LYS A 634 6.57 2.09 -12.38
C LYS A 634 6.81 3.06 -13.52
N ASP A 635 6.72 2.60 -14.77
CA ASP A 635 6.85 3.47 -15.94
C ASP A 635 5.53 4.22 -16.20
N ILE A 636 4.38 3.58 -15.98
CA ILE A 636 3.05 4.21 -15.99
C ILE A 636 2.96 5.30 -14.94
N ALA A 637 3.42 5.06 -13.70
CA ALA A 637 3.36 6.06 -12.63
C ALA A 637 4.12 7.36 -12.96
N LYS A 638 5.26 7.28 -13.67
CA LYS A 638 6.01 8.47 -14.13
C LYS A 638 5.20 9.29 -15.12
N PHE A 639 4.49 8.62 -16.03
CA PHE A 639 3.61 9.29 -16.99
C PHE A 639 2.31 9.78 -16.33
N GLY A 640 1.80 9.06 -15.33
CA GLY A 640 0.61 9.42 -14.55
C GLY A 640 0.71 10.78 -13.86
N VAL A 641 1.93 11.29 -13.58
CA VAL A 641 2.11 12.65 -13.06
C VAL A 641 1.56 13.71 -14.03
N LEU A 642 1.79 13.55 -15.34
CA LEU A 642 1.23 14.44 -16.36
C LEU A 642 -0.30 14.37 -16.36
N PHE A 643 -0.82 13.15 -16.21
CA PHE A 643 -2.25 12.88 -16.16
C PHE A 643 -2.93 13.59 -14.99
N VAL A 644 -2.33 13.51 -13.80
CA VAL A 644 -2.79 14.18 -12.59
C VAL A 644 -2.74 15.70 -12.75
N LEU A 645 -1.67 16.25 -13.33
CA LEU A 645 -1.53 17.69 -13.58
C LEU A 645 -2.67 18.22 -14.45
N VAL A 646 -2.98 17.52 -15.55
CA VAL A 646 -4.06 17.94 -16.45
C VAL A 646 -5.43 17.83 -15.77
N ILE A 647 -5.70 16.74 -15.04
CA ILE A 647 -6.94 16.61 -14.25
C ILE A 647 -7.09 17.80 -13.30
N PHE A 648 -6.07 18.13 -12.50
CA PHE A 648 -6.16 19.23 -11.54
C PHE A 648 -6.37 20.59 -12.23
N ALA A 649 -5.72 20.85 -13.36
CA ALA A 649 -5.91 22.11 -14.09
C ALA A 649 -7.36 22.31 -14.55
N PHE A 650 -7.96 21.29 -15.18
CA PHE A 650 -9.35 21.35 -15.65
C PHE A 650 -10.35 21.30 -14.49
N MET A 651 -10.05 20.54 -13.44
CA MET A 651 -10.87 20.47 -12.22
C MET A 651 -10.96 21.84 -11.54
N LEU A 652 -9.84 22.54 -11.34
CA LEU A 652 -9.84 23.89 -10.78
C LEU A 652 -10.55 24.89 -11.72
N GLY A 653 -10.38 24.75 -13.04
CA GLY A 653 -11.08 25.57 -14.02
C GLY A 653 -12.60 25.43 -13.95
N LEU A 654 -13.11 24.19 -13.90
CA LEU A 654 -14.54 23.92 -13.76
C LEU A 654 -15.07 24.33 -12.38
N HIS A 655 -14.35 24.04 -11.29
CA HIS A 655 -14.77 24.47 -9.97
C HIS A 655 -14.86 26.00 -9.87
N ASN A 656 -13.86 26.74 -10.37
CA ASN A 656 -13.89 28.21 -10.37
C ASN A 656 -14.99 28.80 -11.26
N LEU A 657 -15.48 28.06 -12.26
CA LEU A 657 -16.61 28.47 -13.08
C LEU A 657 -17.95 28.28 -12.36
N TYR A 658 -18.08 27.18 -11.61
CA TYR A 658 -19.35 26.74 -11.04
C TYR A 658 -19.54 26.98 -9.53
N TRP A 659 -18.49 27.34 -8.77
CA TRP A 659 -18.58 27.51 -7.30
C TRP A 659 -19.64 28.54 -6.87
N TYR A 660 -19.90 29.57 -7.69
CA TYR A 660 -20.92 30.59 -7.40
C TYR A 660 -22.36 30.04 -7.47
N TYR A 661 -22.56 28.98 -8.26
CA TYR A 661 -23.86 28.32 -8.42
C TYR A 661 -24.08 27.18 -7.41
N SER A 662 -23.20 27.05 -6.41
CA SER A 662 -23.36 26.11 -5.31
C SER A 662 -24.43 26.59 -4.32
N ASP A 663 -25.18 25.65 -3.72
CA ASP A 663 -26.21 25.95 -2.72
C ASP A 663 -25.65 26.77 -1.56
N ARG A 664 -26.22 27.97 -1.36
CA ARG A 664 -25.83 28.92 -0.32
C ARG A 664 -26.77 28.75 0.87
N LYS A 665 -26.28 28.03 1.89
CA LYS A 665 -27.01 27.78 3.16
C LYS A 665 -27.35 29.05 3.94
N ASP A 666 -26.75 30.19 3.59
CA ASP A 666 -26.95 31.52 4.17
C ASP A 666 -28.19 32.24 3.63
N ILE A 667 -28.82 31.74 2.55
CA ILE A 667 -30.02 32.34 1.96
C ILE A 667 -31.12 31.28 1.96
N GLU A 668 -32.07 31.39 2.91
CA GLU A 668 -33.33 30.64 2.87
C GLU A 668 -34.20 31.17 1.71
N LEU A 669 -33.82 30.88 0.48
CA LEU A 669 -34.70 31.07 -0.66
C LEU A 669 -35.83 30.04 -0.54
N ASN A 670 -37.04 30.57 -0.40
CA ASN A 670 -38.27 29.79 -0.35
C ASN A 670 -38.29 28.82 -1.55
N LYS A 671 -38.23 27.51 -1.31
CA LYS A 671 -38.12 26.44 -2.33
C LYS A 671 -39.30 26.39 -3.32
N THR A 672 -40.24 27.32 -3.21
CA THR A 672 -41.42 27.49 -4.06
C THR A 672 -41.11 28.19 -5.40
N TRP A 673 -40.01 28.93 -5.54
CA TRP A 673 -39.65 29.66 -6.78
C TRP A 673 -38.43 29.08 -7.53
N HIS A 674 -37.80 28.01 -7.03
CA HIS A 674 -36.71 27.29 -7.69
C HIS A 674 -37.07 25.81 -7.91
N PRO A 675 -37.76 25.44 -9.00
CA PRO A 675 -38.21 24.07 -9.24
C PRO A 675 -37.16 23.18 -9.92
N ALA A 676 -36.07 23.73 -10.43
CA ALA A 676 -35.06 22.99 -11.18
C ALA A 676 -33.84 22.71 -10.30
N GLU A 677 -33.65 21.46 -9.89
CA GLU A 677 -32.34 20.99 -9.41
C GLU A 677 -31.29 21.30 -10.48
N VAL A 678 -30.42 22.28 -10.22
CA VAL A 678 -29.33 22.60 -11.14
C VAL A 678 -28.32 21.47 -11.07
N LYS A 679 -28.22 20.64 -12.13
CA LYS A 679 -27.33 19.46 -12.12
C LYS A 679 -25.87 19.86 -11.88
N ALA A 680 -25.44 21.00 -12.42
CA ALA A 680 -24.09 21.53 -12.24
C ALA A 680 -23.72 21.79 -10.77
N GLU A 681 -24.69 22.16 -9.92
CA GLU A 681 -24.51 22.40 -8.49
C GLU A 681 -23.98 21.15 -7.77
N LYS A 682 -24.67 20.01 -7.96
CA LYS A 682 -24.33 18.72 -7.34
C LYS A 682 -22.98 18.16 -7.81
N HIS A 683 -22.54 18.59 -8.99
CA HIS A 683 -21.39 18.03 -9.69
C HIS A 683 -20.13 18.88 -9.58
N PHE A 684 -20.26 20.21 -9.47
CA PHE A 684 -19.14 21.15 -9.48
C PHE A 684 -19.13 22.16 -8.31
N GLY A 685 -20.18 22.19 -7.48
CA GLY A 685 -20.27 23.09 -6.33
C GLY A 685 -19.17 22.88 -5.29
N ASP A 686 -18.87 21.63 -4.95
CA ASP A 686 -17.76 21.27 -4.07
C ASP A 686 -16.50 20.86 -4.85
N VAL A 687 -15.32 21.18 -4.29
CA VAL A 687 -14.02 20.73 -4.78
C VAL A 687 -13.98 19.19 -4.91
N LEU A 688 -14.44 18.46 -3.89
CA LEU A 688 -14.44 17.00 -3.90
C LEU A 688 -15.46 16.42 -4.90
N ALA A 689 -16.61 17.08 -5.07
CA ALA A 689 -17.61 16.69 -6.06
C ALA A 689 -17.08 16.86 -7.49
N THR A 690 -16.44 18.01 -7.76
CA THR A 690 -15.77 18.33 -9.03
C THR A 690 -14.68 17.31 -9.35
N PHE A 691 -13.87 16.92 -8.36
CA PHE A 691 -12.88 15.87 -8.56
C PHE A 691 -13.54 14.54 -8.96
N ARG A 692 -14.61 14.13 -8.25
CA ARG A 692 -15.33 12.88 -8.53
C ARG A 692 -15.91 12.87 -9.95
N THR A 693 -16.49 13.97 -10.42
CA THR A 693 -17.13 14.06 -11.75
C THR A 693 -16.11 14.02 -12.87
N VAL A 694 -15.04 14.81 -12.76
CA VAL A 694 -13.92 14.83 -13.72
C VAL A 694 -13.20 13.47 -13.74
N PHE A 695 -13.00 12.83 -12.58
CA PHE A 695 -12.40 11.51 -12.48
C PHE A 695 -13.21 10.42 -13.21
N TRP A 696 -14.53 10.36 -13.01
CA TRP A 696 -15.36 9.36 -13.70
C TRP A 696 -15.52 9.66 -15.21
N ALA A 697 -15.44 10.93 -15.60
CA ALA A 697 -15.45 11.35 -17.00
C ALA A 697 -14.24 10.80 -17.78
N MET A 698 -13.06 10.65 -17.16
CA MET A 698 -11.90 9.98 -17.78
C MET A 698 -12.23 8.58 -18.30
N PHE A 699 -13.07 7.84 -17.58
CA PHE A 699 -13.47 6.48 -17.95
C PHE A 699 -14.67 6.43 -18.90
N GLY A 700 -15.10 7.58 -19.45
CA GLY A 700 -16.28 7.69 -20.29
C GLY A 700 -17.60 7.55 -19.55
N ARG A 701 -17.61 7.64 -18.22
CA ARG A 701 -18.83 7.60 -17.38
C ARG A 701 -19.32 8.99 -16.95
N GLY A 702 -18.84 10.04 -17.61
CA GLY A 702 -19.32 11.40 -17.41
C GLY A 702 -20.59 11.66 -18.22
N GLU A 703 -21.66 12.06 -17.56
CA GLU A 703 -22.88 12.51 -18.25
C GLU A 703 -22.63 13.91 -18.86
N ARG A 704 -23.19 14.19 -20.03
CA ARG A 704 -23.03 15.52 -20.68
C ARG A 704 -23.88 16.60 -20.02
N THR A 705 -24.95 16.17 -19.36
CA THR A 705 -25.94 17.00 -18.66
C THR A 705 -25.39 17.59 -17.35
N VAL A 706 -24.21 17.17 -16.89
CA VAL A 706 -23.62 17.66 -15.63
C VAL A 706 -23.25 19.15 -15.66
N VAL A 707 -23.18 19.74 -16.85
CA VAL A 707 -22.77 21.13 -17.12
C VAL A 707 -23.98 22.07 -17.22
N GLU A 708 -25.18 21.51 -17.39
CA GLU A 708 -26.44 22.24 -17.57
C GLU A 708 -26.74 23.11 -16.35
N LEU A 709 -26.89 24.41 -16.59
CA LEU A 709 -27.34 25.37 -15.60
C LEU A 709 -28.86 25.61 -15.73
N GLY A 710 -29.48 25.30 -16.88
CA GLY A 710 -30.88 25.61 -17.11
C GLY A 710 -31.06 27.09 -17.49
N GLU A 711 -32.07 27.78 -16.93
CA GLU A 711 -32.40 29.17 -17.34
C GLU A 711 -31.48 30.27 -16.78
N TYR A 712 -30.49 29.94 -15.94
CA TYR A 712 -29.71 30.96 -15.23
C TYR A 712 -28.78 31.77 -16.14
N ASN A 713 -27.79 31.14 -16.78
CA ASN A 713 -26.78 31.84 -17.58
C ASN A 713 -26.27 30.96 -18.73
N ALA A 714 -26.74 31.24 -19.95
CA ALA A 714 -26.31 30.53 -21.16
C ALA A 714 -24.81 30.66 -21.43
N LEU A 715 -24.19 31.82 -21.14
CA LEU A 715 -22.75 32.04 -21.37
C LEU A 715 -21.88 31.12 -20.51
N THR A 716 -22.22 30.96 -19.23
CA THR A 716 -21.49 30.08 -18.32
C THR A 716 -21.65 28.62 -18.75
N GLU A 717 -22.86 28.25 -19.19
CA GLU A 717 -23.15 26.91 -19.69
C GLU A 717 -22.35 26.59 -20.97
N ASP A 718 -22.28 27.50 -21.93
CA ASP A 718 -21.49 27.35 -23.16
C ASP A 718 -19.99 27.21 -22.87
N ILE A 719 -19.45 28.05 -21.98
CA ILE A 719 -18.05 27.96 -21.55
C ILE A 719 -17.80 26.64 -20.83
N GLY A 720 -18.75 26.20 -19.99
CA GLY A 720 -18.70 24.91 -19.31
C GLY A 720 -18.65 23.74 -20.29
N TYR A 721 -19.50 23.74 -21.32
CA TYR A 721 -19.49 22.71 -22.37
C TYR A 721 -18.17 22.71 -23.13
N PHE A 722 -17.61 23.88 -23.41
CA PHE A 722 -16.32 24.00 -24.07
C PHE A 722 -15.18 23.43 -23.20
N ILE A 723 -15.08 23.83 -21.93
CA ILE A 723 -14.02 23.36 -21.01
C ILE A 723 -14.15 21.85 -20.76
N TYR A 724 -15.37 21.36 -20.52
CA TYR A 724 -15.62 19.94 -20.29
C TYR A 724 -15.40 19.08 -21.56
N GLY A 725 -15.76 19.62 -22.73
CA GLY A 725 -15.45 18.99 -24.02
C GLY A 725 -13.94 18.93 -24.29
N ALA A 726 -13.23 20.04 -24.07
CA ALA A 726 -11.78 20.10 -24.22
C ALA A 726 -11.06 19.14 -23.25
N TYR A 727 -11.54 19.03 -22.00
CA TYR A 727 -11.07 18.04 -21.05
C TYR A 727 -11.21 16.61 -21.59
N ASN A 728 -12.39 16.22 -22.09
CA ASN A 728 -12.61 14.87 -22.60
C ASN A 728 -11.73 14.55 -23.82
N VAL A 729 -11.53 15.50 -24.74
CA VAL A 729 -10.58 15.35 -25.86
C VAL A 729 -9.15 15.16 -25.34
N ALA A 730 -8.68 16.06 -24.46
CA ALA A 730 -7.33 15.97 -23.92
C ALA A 730 -7.08 14.65 -23.16
N MET A 731 -8.01 14.23 -22.30
CA MET A 731 -7.84 13.04 -21.48
C MET A 731 -8.02 11.74 -22.27
N VAL A 732 -9.13 11.61 -23.00
CA VAL A 732 -9.53 10.34 -23.63
C VAL A 732 -8.84 10.16 -24.98
N THR A 733 -8.77 11.20 -25.83
CA THR A 733 -8.21 11.02 -27.17
C THR A 733 -6.69 11.17 -27.20
N VAL A 734 -6.12 12.07 -26.41
CA VAL A 734 -4.66 12.29 -26.40
C VAL A 734 -3.98 11.44 -25.34
N LEU A 735 -4.25 11.69 -24.06
CA LEU A 735 -3.46 11.11 -22.97
C LEU A 735 -3.66 9.60 -22.81
N LEU A 736 -4.88 9.08 -22.97
CA LEU A 736 -5.14 7.64 -22.89
C LEU A 736 -4.43 6.87 -24.02
N ASN A 737 -4.50 7.39 -25.26
CA ASN A 737 -3.84 6.78 -26.41
C ASN A 737 -2.32 6.83 -26.29
N MET A 738 -1.76 7.94 -25.78
CA MET A 738 -0.33 8.03 -25.46
C MET A 738 0.07 7.04 -24.34
N LEU A 739 -0.77 6.87 -23.31
CA LEU A 739 -0.52 5.90 -22.24
C LEU A 739 -0.48 4.46 -22.79
N ILE A 740 -1.41 4.08 -23.69
CA ILE A 740 -1.42 2.77 -24.34
C ILE A 740 -0.13 2.56 -25.15
N ALA A 741 0.28 3.54 -25.96
CA ALA A 741 1.51 3.46 -26.75
C ALA A 741 2.76 3.29 -25.86
N MET A 742 2.82 4.03 -24.75
CA MET A 742 3.92 3.93 -23.78
C MET A 742 3.93 2.58 -23.05
N MET A 743 2.76 2.04 -22.69
CA MET A 743 2.65 0.71 -22.08
C MET A 743 3.16 -0.37 -23.03
N THR A 744 2.79 -0.33 -24.31
CA THR A 744 3.24 -1.31 -25.32
C THR A 744 4.75 -1.29 -25.47
N ARG A 745 5.36 -0.10 -25.62
CA ARG A 745 6.83 0.03 -25.71
C ARG A 745 7.54 -0.40 -24.42
N SER A 746 6.94 -0.14 -23.28
CA SER A 746 7.48 -0.57 -21.99
C SER A 746 7.41 -2.09 -21.83
N PHE A 747 6.30 -2.72 -22.23
CA PHE A 747 6.10 -4.16 -22.15
C PHE A 747 7.15 -4.92 -22.96
N THR A 748 7.35 -4.56 -24.22
CA THR A 748 8.32 -5.25 -25.10
C THR A 748 9.74 -5.20 -24.52
N ARG A 749 10.19 -4.03 -24.07
CA ARG A 749 11.50 -3.85 -23.43
C ARG A 749 11.64 -4.67 -22.13
N ILE A 750 10.58 -4.77 -21.33
CA ILE A 750 10.62 -5.50 -20.05
C ILE A 750 10.52 -7.01 -20.27
N ALA A 751 9.80 -7.45 -21.30
CA ALA A 751 9.57 -8.85 -21.61
C ALA A 751 10.86 -9.59 -21.99
N GLU A 752 11.79 -8.93 -22.69
CA GLU A 752 13.10 -9.51 -23.07
C GLU A 752 13.93 -9.96 -21.86
N ASP A 753 13.91 -9.18 -20.77
CA ASP A 753 14.64 -9.48 -19.52
C ASP A 753 13.79 -10.23 -18.47
N SER A 754 12.52 -10.52 -18.77
CA SER A 754 11.53 -10.97 -17.77
C SER A 754 11.90 -12.30 -17.10
N ASP A 755 12.45 -13.27 -17.83
CA ASP A 755 12.85 -14.57 -17.28
C ASP A 755 14.00 -14.44 -16.26
N ARG A 756 15.01 -13.61 -16.57
CA ARG A 756 16.14 -13.37 -15.66
C ARG A 756 15.68 -12.71 -14.37
N GLU A 757 14.76 -11.77 -14.49
CA GLU A 757 14.19 -11.02 -13.37
C GLU A 757 13.26 -11.88 -12.52
N TRP A 758 12.48 -12.74 -13.17
CA TRP A 758 11.68 -13.76 -12.50
C TRP A 758 12.55 -14.74 -11.74
N LYS A 759 13.62 -15.30 -12.34
CA LYS A 759 14.56 -16.19 -11.66
C LYS A 759 15.21 -15.52 -10.45
N PHE A 760 15.55 -14.24 -10.55
CA PHE A 760 16.05 -13.46 -9.41
C PHE A 760 15.01 -13.31 -8.29
N ALA A 761 13.77 -12.92 -8.63
CA ALA A 761 12.68 -12.78 -7.66
C ALA A 761 12.34 -14.12 -6.99
N ARG A 762 12.23 -15.20 -7.77
CA ARG A 762 12.02 -16.57 -7.28
C ARG A 762 13.15 -17.02 -6.36
N SER A 763 14.40 -16.70 -6.70
CA SER A 763 15.55 -17.07 -5.87
C SER A 763 15.58 -16.33 -4.54
N THR A 764 15.12 -15.08 -4.53
CA THR A 764 14.95 -14.29 -3.30
C THR A 764 13.91 -14.98 -2.40
N LEU A 765 12.72 -15.27 -2.95
CA LEU A 765 11.66 -15.98 -2.24
C LEU A 765 12.14 -17.32 -1.68
N TYR A 766 12.88 -18.11 -2.45
CA TYR A 766 13.38 -19.40 -1.97
C TYR A 766 14.39 -19.25 -0.82
N MET A 767 15.22 -18.22 -0.86
CA MET A 767 16.24 -17.99 0.16
C MET A 767 15.63 -17.69 1.53
N ASP A 768 14.46 -17.04 1.57
CA ASP A 768 13.74 -16.73 2.80
C ASP A 768 13.32 -18.01 3.57
N TYR A 769 12.99 -19.09 2.85
CA TYR A 769 12.58 -20.36 3.47
C TYR A 769 13.72 -21.39 3.65
N ILE A 770 14.85 -21.23 2.96
CA ILE A 770 16.03 -22.12 3.10
C ILE A 770 16.73 -21.89 4.45
N GLY A 771 16.60 -20.71 5.06
CA GLY A 771 17.15 -20.40 6.38
C GLY A 771 16.45 -21.10 7.56
N HIS A 772 17.04 -20.99 8.75
CA HIS A 772 16.51 -21.48 10.03
C HIS A 772 15.34 -20.62 10.59
N GLY A 773 14.62 -19.88 9.74
CA GLY A 773 13.49 -19.03 10.13
C GLY A 773 12.28 -19.79 10.68
N SER A 774 11.25 -19.05 11.09
CA SER A 774 9.99 -19.55 11.68
C SER A 774 9.42 -20.71 10.87
N THR A 775 9.39 -21.91 11.47
CA THR A 775 8.92 -23.13 10.80
C THR A 775 7.41 -23.21 10.71
N LEU A 776 6.68 -22.46 11.55
CA LEU A 776 5.23 -22.49 11.65
C LEU A 776 4.61 -21.20 11.07
N PRO A 777 3.58 -21.30 10.21
CA PRO A 777 2.85 -20.15 9.70
C PRO A 777 1.85 -19.59 10.74
N PRO A 778 1.35 -18.36 10.55
CA PRO A 778 0.20 -17.83 11.29
C PRO A 778 -0.99 -18.78 11.19
N PRO A 779 -1.85 -18.94 12.21
CA PRO A 779 -1.77 -18.39 13.56
C PRO A 779 -0.86 -19.23 14.49
N LEU A 780 -0.41 -20.40 14.02
CA LEU A 780 0.30 -21.40 14.82
C LEU A 780 1.70 -20.96 15.23
N ASN A 781 2.24 -19.91 14.61
CA ASN A 781 3.47 -19.26 15.02
C ASN A 781 3.40 -18.73 16.47
N LEU A 782 2.22 -18.34 16.96
CA LEU A 782 2.02 -17.87 18.34
C LEU A 782 2.41 -18.92 19.39
N LEU A 783 2.30 -20.22 19.07
CA LEU A 783 2.70 -21.31 19.96
C LEU A 783 4.21 -21.35 20.23
N THR A 784 5.02 -20.73 19.36
CA THR A 784 6.48 -20.68 19.50
C THR A 784 6.97 -19.41 20.20
N VAL A 785 6.10 -18.40 20.36
CA VAL A 785 6.43 -17.11 20.98
C VAL A 785 6.94 -17.26 22.42
N PRO A 786 6.34 -18.11 23.30
CA PRO A 786 6.87 -18.29 24.66
C PRO A 786 8.30 -18.82 24.69
N LYS A 787 8.65 -19.76 23.79
CA LYS A 787 10.02 -20.29 23.67
C LYS A 787 11.00 -19.23 23.20
N ALA A 788 10.58 -18.34 22.30
CA ALA A 788 11.40 -17.23 21.81
C ALA A 788 11.61 -16.18 22.90
N ILE A 789 10.57 -15.84 23.68
CA ILE A 789 10.67 -14.90 24.80
C ILE A 789 11.62 -15.44 25.87
N VAL A 790 11.50 -16.71 26.25
CA VAL A 790 12.43 -17.34 27.21
C VAL A 790 13.87 -17.27 26.70
N LYS A 791 14.10 -17.56 25.42
CA LYS A 791 15.43 -17.45 24.82
C LYS A 791 15.97 -16.01 24.86
N ILE A 792 15.14 -15.02 24.54
CA ILE A 792 15.54 -13.61 24.60
C ILE A 792 15.88 -13.22 26.04
N ILE A 793 15.07 -13.64 27.02
CA ILE A 793 15.33 -13.37 28.44
C ILE A 793 16.66 -14.02 28.88
N THR A 794 16.92 -15.27 28.50
CA THR A 794 18.20 -15.94 28.81
C THR A 794 19.39 -15.28 28.13
N ASP A 795 19.26 -14.89 26.85
CA ASP A 795 20.32 -14.20 26.09
C ASP A 795 20.59 -12.79 26.67
N THR A 796 19.59 -12.14 27.26
CA THR A 796 19.74 -10.84 27.93
C THR A 796 20.43 -10.99 29.29
N CYS A 797 20.07 -12.03 30.06
CA CYS A 797 20.72 -12.34 31.34
C CYS A 797 22.18 -12.80 31.17
N GLU A 798 22.53 -13.54 30.10
CA GLU A 798 23.93 -13.92 29.81
C GLU A 798 24.78 -12.72 29.38
N ASN A 799 24.20 -11.74 28.67
CA ASN A 799 24.93 -10.53 28.30
C ASN A 799 25.20 -9.60 29.50
N GLU A 800 24.36 -9.59 30.53
CA GLU A 800 24.62 -8.83 31.77
C GLU A 800 25.77 -9.42 32.60
N GLN A 801 26.03 -10.72 32.53
CA GLN A 801 27.15 -11.36 33.26
C GLN A 801 28.53 -11.02 32.68
N HIS A 802 28.63 -10.58 31.42
CA HIS A 802 29.89 -10.17 30.79
C HIS A 802 30.24 -8.68 30.95
N THR A 803 29.40 -7.89 31.62
CA THR A 803 29.62 -6.45 31.87
C THR A 803 30.02 -6.10 33.30
N VAL A 804 30.49 -7.06 34.10
CA VAL A 804 31.18 -6.76 35.37
C VAL A 804 32.68 -6.69 35.08
N PRO A 805 33.31 -5.49 35.05
CA PRO A 805 34.76 -5.40 34.95
C PRO A 805 35.39 -5.90 36.27
N SER A 806 36.26 -6.90 36.16
CA SER A 806 37.24 -7.24 37.19
C SER A 806 38.31 -6.18 37.32
#